data_AF-A0A7C9LS66-F1
#
_entry.id   AF-A0A7C9LS66-F1
#
_cell.length_a   1.000
_cell.length_b   1.000
_cell.length_c   1.000
_cell.angle_alpha   90.00
_cell.angle_beta   90.00
_cell.angle_gamma   90.00
#
_symmetry.space_group_name_H-M   'P 1'
#
loop_
_entity.id
_entity.type
_entity.pdbx_description
1 polymer ?
#
loop_
_entity_poly.entity_id
_entity_poly.type
_entity_poly.pdbx_seq_one_letter_code
_entity_poly.pdbx_strand_id
1 'polypeptide(L)'
;MTSKNSIFPNGIAVDQAASLPSPRRGGSQTGSHRARCRTREPSRKWGLHLVRRNGIFYFRRRWPEKIRRLGAPAFLSVSLRTHVLAEAVKRSADLLSAVEAGERNVLEELQDSPVCEARVQSMLREIVRQAMAGMIARQESDAPVDTSDASLCRISAEASLIRNAQQARDWSVASAFAGEIARQNGLDPEAVEAPAVARQVLSLMRRLNELGARVEREFDDPLNAGRDLLIDNGLPPSRDAMKPPMRLSDAIEKACEEAPQDVESKIRVVGKLAVAFFEDVPVSSIVLERSFEFLFTVWMLPKGWGKAHGRNRHGQAGRELCPLEEIREADAKDAELVEEIMSLDTLSIPDKRRRLVQELTPRLTDGYLFVQRDMLNRIFRAALGKKRVGRDVDDEDRVVPSHSQLKNRLRAWHKSQKTSCKLPTRVSRPKRRMSWSLEHVSRLLRSPIYLGTSSPKQRSRKATARKRYIIRDAIYWVPLIMITMGVRPEEILQAAVQDVVRRDGILCFLVGDEEDAVLKNQQSRRVLPIPQILLDLGFRQWIVAKRKSGETWLFPEIQPDKSHGRRSQTFGDRLRNLLKTLKLQDAREDIYAMRRTLSSKLMGLGIDTGTRQRILGHLEGTTIDRHYSDHGLLELKDLLDAVNYGIEVGSDRRFGFPIIVGNRTALQTALDVDVALTDRQEVSAVQLRDAETDEIVFEASISGRKAPSGYPWNGCRQLEEIDVAARIISLSRQYSLTMPASEEATAALEHLLILVDDKPFYIPAANRGVATEVKNTGDAPAAAAEPDIQDQDCRPVNLVAGDLVVCALPNLRVDGTKPTARPGLVVATRSLGSRRFLDIAWGSPLESFGPAPHELAISRSVEMAEAKLDIPTKFNLRRRFLVPEEDTARLHRRLGRIGNNAQLRIQEGLSCAGDISPEPVYENLRPAQPLTVERRRIKGVRPVKSR
;
A
#
# COMPACT_ATOMS: atom_id res chain seq x y z
N MET A 1 -28.07 63.23 60.80
CA MET A 1 -26.90 62.53 60.25
C MET A 1 -27.08 62.40 58.74
N THR A 2 -26.01 62.55 57.93
CA THR A 2 -25.81 61.96 56.57
C THR A 2 -27.06 61.84 55.65
N SER A 3 -27.49 62.81 54.83
CA SER A 3 -26.78 63.49 53.72
C SER A 3 -26.02 62.53 52.77
N LYS A 4 -26.19 62.52 51.44
CA LYS A 4 -26.95 63.41 50.53
C LYS A 4 -27.19 62.80 49.13
N ASN A 5 -28.37 63.12 48.58
CA ASN A 5 -28.81 63.42 47.21
C ASN A 5 -27.92 63.16 45.97
N SER A 6 -28.63 62.78 44.90
CA SER A 6 -28.28 62.92 43.48
C SER A 6 -28.22 64.39 43.00
N ILE A 7 -27.63 64.61 41.81
CA ILE A 7 -28.02 65.57 40.74
C ILE A 7 -27.00 65.48 39.56
N PHE A 8 -27.48 65.20 38.36
CA PHE A 8 -26.91 65.55 37.03
C PHE A 8 -27.66 66.84 36.54
N PRO A 9 -27.31 67.60 35.46
CA PRO A 9 -26.59 67.19 34.23
C PRO A 9 -25.74 68.32 33.51
N ASN A 10 -25.46 68.12 32.21
CA ASN A 10 -25.08 69.10 31.15
C ASN A 10 -23.66 69.75 31.22
N GLY A 11 -22.98 70.05 30.10
CA GLY A 11 -23.24 69.82 28.66
C GLY A 11 -22.24 70.62 27.78
N ILE A 12 -22.17 70.35 26.46
CA ILE A 12 -21.44 71.13 25.40
C ILE A 12 -19.88 71.10 25.51
N ALA A 13 -19.04 71.22 24.48
CA ALA A 13 -18.90 70.75 23.08
C ALA A 13 -17.41 71.02 22.69
N VAL A 14 -16.74 70.22 21.85
CA VAL A 14 -16.29 70.58 20.46
C VAL A 14 -15.51 71.92 20.42
N ASP A 15 -14.21 72.01 20.08
CA ASP A 15 -13.61 71.50 18.83
C ASP A 15 -12.05 71.50 18.72
N GLN A 16 -11.57 70.87 17.63
CA GLN A 16 -10.40 71.14 16.76
C GLN A 16 -8.91 71.16 17.21
N ALA A 17 -8.16 70.32 16.47
CA ALA A 17 -6.85 70.55 15.79
C ALA A 17 -5.53 70.73 16.58
N ALA A 18 -4.58 69.80 16.37
CA ALA A 18 -3.44 70.04 15.46
C ALA A 18 -2.49 68.81 15.31
N SER A 19 -2.30 68.36 14.06
CA SER A 19 -1.11 67.73 13.45
C SER A 19 -0.22 66.72 14.20
N LEU A 20 -0.07 65.53 13.58
CA LEU A 20 1.04 64.57 13.76
C LEU A 20 2.40 65.18 13.31
N PRO A 21 3.57 64.58 13.65
CA PRO A 21 4.07 63.47 12.84
C PRO A 21 4.68 62.29 13.63
N SER A 22 4.57 61.09 13.05
CA SER A 22 5.48 59.94 13.26
C SER A 22 6.59 59.99 12.17
N PRO A 23 7.51 59.01 12.00
CA PRO A 23 7.84 57.81 12.80
C PRO A 23 9.36 57.60 13.03
N ARG A 24 9.76 56.56 13.79
CA ARG A 24 10.67 55.44 13.39
C ARG A 24 11.42 54.75 14.54
N ARG A 25 11.31 53.41 14.53
CA ARG A 25 12.28 52.34 14.91
C ARG A 25 12.98 52.36 16.28
N GLY A 26 12.70 51.30 17.04
CA GLY A 26 13.73 50.31 17.42
C GLY A 26 14.29 50.36 18.84
N GLY A 27 14.57 49.17 19.39
CA GLY A 27 15.46 49.00 20.55
C GLY A 27 14.78 48.85 21.92
N SER A 28 14.43 47.61 22.27
CA SER A 28 14.59 47.19 23.68
C SER A 28 16.08 47.10 23.98
N GLN A 29 16.59 47.80 25.00
CA GLN A 29 17.71 47.32 25.82
C GLN A 29 17.66 47.91 27.25
N THR A 30 17.85 47.01 28.20
CA THR A 30 18.32 47.28 29.57
C THR A 30 19.82 47.63 29.56
N GLY A 31 20.27 48.64 30.30
CA GLY A 31 21.71 48.90 30.46
C GLY A 31 22.03 50.26 31.09
N SER A 32 23.04 50.29 31.96
CA SER A 32 23.50 51.47 32.71
C SER A 32 24.58 52.27 31.99
N HIS A 33 24.59 53.61 32.12
CA HIS A 33 25.68 54.43 32.70
C HIS A 33 25.43 55.94 32.50
N ARG A 34 26.03 56.78 33.36
CA ARG A 34 26.10 58.27 33.25
C ARG A 34 27.11 58.65 32.15
N ALA A 35 27.16 59.85 31.56
CA ALA A 35 26.66 61.20 31.89
C ALA A 35 26.35 61.97 30.57
N ARG A 36 26.08 63.29 30.46
CA ARG A 36 26.19 64.47 31.35
C ARG A 36 25.02 65.46 31.08
N CYS A 37 25.08 66.70 31.55
CA CYS A 37 23.98 67.67 31.52
C CYS A 37 23.76 68.43 30.19
N ARG A 38 22.48 68.60 29.81
CA ARG A 38 21.91 69.94 29.54
C ARG A 38 20.63 70.09 30.38
N THR A 39 20.50 71.23 31.05
CA THR A 39 19.46 71.50 32.05
C THR A 39 18.12 71.83 31.40
N ARG A 40 17.20 70.86 31.41
CA ARG A 40 15.76 71.16 31.53
C ARG A 40 15.36 70.92 32.99
N GLU A 41 14.47 71.76 33.49
CA GLU A 41 13.99 71.71 34.87
C GLU A 41 13.46 70.31 35.22
N PRO A 42 13.70 69.81 36.45
CA PRO A 42 13.15 68.54 36.87
C PRO A 42 11.64 68.68 36.99
N SER A 43 10.89 68.11 36.02
CA SER A 43 9.46 67.89 36.19
C SER A 43 9.27 66.98 37.40
N ARG A 44 8.94 67.59 38.55
CA ARG A 44 8.84 66.92 39.85
C ARG A 44 7.96 65.68 39.67
N LYS A 45 8.53 64.49 39.88
CA LYS A 45 7.80 63.21 39.82
C LYS A 45 6.93 63.10 41.07
N TRP A 46 5.74 63.69 40.98
CA TRP A 46 4.72 63.66 42.02
C TRP A 46 4.09 62.25 42.10
N GLY A 47 4.79 61.29 42.71
CA GLY A 47 4.36 59.89 42.69
C GLY A 47 4.42 59.23 41.29
N LEU A 48 4.14 57.93 41.22
CA LEU A 48 4.34 57.13 40.00
C LEU A 48 3.32 57.41 38.88
N HIS A 49 2.19 58.04 39.19
CA HIS A 49 1.05 58.17 38.27
C HIS A 49 0.38 59.56 38.20
N LEU A 50 0.98 60.65 38.71
CA LEU A 50 0.41 62.00 38.51
C LEU A 50 0.99 62.72 37.29
N VAL A 51 0.12 63.42 36.57
CA VAL A 51 0.47 64.37 35.50
C VAL A 51 -0.31 65.66 35.72
N ARG A 52 0.36 66.81 35.77
CA ARG A 52 -0.31 68.12 35.86
C ARG A 52 -0.56 68.67 34.45
N ARG A 53 -1.78 69.12 34.18
CA ARG A 53 -2.19 69.81 32.93
C ARG A 53 -3.12 70.95 33.28
N ASN A 54 -2.89 72.14 32.72
CA ASN A 54 -3.72 73.34 32.90
C ASN A 54 -4.07 73.60 34.38
N GLY A 55 -3.05 73.56 35.26
CA GLY A 55 -3.20 73.75 36.71
C GLY A 55 -3.70 72.54 37.51
N ILE A 56 -4.47 71.64 36.90
CA ILE A 56 -5.14 70.49 37.53
C ILE A 56 -4.27 69.22 37.46
N PHE A 57 -4.35 68.37 38.49
CA PHE A 57 -3.72 67.06 38.50
C PHE A 57 -4.61 65.97 37.89
N TYR A 58 -3.98 65.09 37.10
CA TYR A 58 -4.57 63.90 36.50
C TYR A 58 -3.82 62.66 36.98
N PHE A 59 -4.53 61.58 37.24
CA PHE A 59 -3.96 60.24 37.36
C PHE A 59 -3.76 59.67 35.95
N ARG A 60 -2.55 59.18 35.64
CA ARG A 60 -2.21 58.53 34.38
C ARG A 60 -1.40 57.25 34.61
N ARG A 61 -2.00 56.09 34.30
CA ARG A 61 -1.38 54.76 34.39
C ARG A 61 -1.56 54.01 33.07
N ARG A 62 -0.60 53.17 32.69
CA ARG A 62 -0.68 52.32 31.49
C ARG A 62 -1.40 51.02 31.87
N TRP A 63 -2.38 50.58 31.09
CA TRP A 63 -3.05 49.31 31.36
C TRP A 63 -2.13 48.11 31.06
N PRO A 64 -2.20 47.02 31.85
CA PRO A 64 -1.52 45.75 31.58
C PRO A 64 -1.86 45.21 30.19
N GLU A 65 -0.93 44.47 29.58
CA GLU A 65 -1.11 44.00 28.21
C GLU A 65 -2.33 43.08 28.03
N LYS A 66 -2.55 42.16 28.97
CA LYS A 66 -3.73 41.26 28.96
C LYS A 66 -5.05 42.05 28.88
N ILE A 67 -5.17 43.12 29.67
CA ILE A 67 -6.38 43.97 29.71
C ILE A 67 -6.48 44.86 28.46
N ARG A 68 -5.35 45.31 27.89
CA ARG A 68 -5.34 46.02 26.60
C ARG A 68 -5.81 45.13 25.43
N ARG A 69 -5.52 43.82 25.44
CA ARG A 69 -6.04 42.87 24.44
C ARG A 69 -7.57 42.72 24.51
N LEU A 70 -8.19 42.97 25.67
CA LEU A 70 -9.66 43.07 25.80
C LEU A 70 -10.24 44.41 25.27
N GLY A 71 -9.43 45.27 24.65
CA GLY A 71 -9.86 46.55 24.11
C GLY A 71 -9.82 47.73 25.09
N ALA A 72 -9.14 47.60 26.23
CA ALA A 72 -8.86 48.75 27.10
C ALA A 72 -7.89 49.75 26.43
N PRO A 73 -8.01 51.06 26.66
CA PRO A 73 -7.14 52.07 26.06
C PRO A 73 -5.67 51.89 26.49
N ALA A 74 -4.72 52.50 25.78
CA ALA A 74 -3.30 52.39 26.14
C ALA A 74 -2.98 52.95 27.54
N PHE A 75 -3.70 54.01 27.96
CA PHE A 75 -3.56 54.64 29.27
C PHE A 75 -4.93 54.91 29.89
N LEU A 76 -5.08 54.61 31.18
CA LEU A 76 -6.11 55.21 32.03
C LEU A 76 -5.68 56.65 32.33
N SER A 77 -6.54 57.62 32.08
CA SER A 77 -6.27 59.05 32.35
C SER A 77 -7.51 59.69 32.99
N VAL A 78 -7.44 59.99 34.29
CA VAL A 78 -8.58 60.49 35.08
C VAL A 78 -8.22 61.83 35.70
N SER A 79 -9.07 62.85 35.53
CA SER A 79 -8.89 64.14 36.24
C SER A 79 -9.16 63.94 37.72
N LEU A 80 -8.20 64.31 38.58
CA LEU A 80 -8.37 64.25 40.03
C LEU A 80 -9.11 65.47 40.58
N ARG A 81 -9.55 66.40 39.73
CA ARG A 81 -10.35 67.59 40.08
C ARG A 81 -9.79 68.37 41.28
N THR A 82 -8.46 68.49 41.35
CA THR A 82 -7.76 69.30 42.35
C THR A 82 -6.48 69.88 41.76
N HIS A 83 -6.13 71.08 42.23
CA HIS A 83 -4.87 71.76 41.96
C HIS A 83 -3.90 71.66 43.17
N VAL A 84 -4.37 71.09 44.29
CA VAL A 84 -3.58 70.91 45.51
C VAL A 84 -2.86 69.57 45.45
N LEU A 85 -1.52 69.63 45.55
CA LEU A 85 -0.67 68.44 45.40
C LEU A 85 -0.96 67.35 46.43
N ALA A 86 -1.03 67.68 47.72
CA ALA A 86 -1.19 66.67 48.78
C ALA A 86 -2.51 65.89 48.61
N GLU A 87 -3.56 66.61 48.21
CA GLU A 87 -4.85 66.02 47.88
C GLU A 87 -4.80 65.19 46.58
N ALA A 88 -4.08 65.66 45.55
CA ALA A 88 -3.86 64.89 44.34
C ALA A 88 -3.11 63.57 44.61
N VAL A 89 -2.09 63.59 45.48
CA VAL A 89 -1.36 62.39 45.89
C VAL A 89 -2.30 61.41 46.60
N LYS A 90 -3.11 61.87 47.57
CA LYS A 90 -4.10 61.02 48.25
C LYS A 90 -5.11 60.43 47.26
N ARG A 91 -5.81 61.27 46.48
CA ARG A 91 -6.79 60.83 45.46
C ARG A 91 -6.16 59.88 44.42
N SER A 92 -4.87 60.01 44.12
CA SER A 92 -4.15 59.11 43.21
C SER A 92 -3.82 57.75 43.82
N ALA A 93 -3.59 57.67 45.13
CA ALA A 93 -3.36 56.42 45.84
C ALA A 93 -4.68 55.64 46.04
N ASP A 94 -5.75 56.35 46.39
CA ASP A 94 -7.11 55.80 46.48
C ASP A 94 -7.54 55.23 45.12
N LEU A 95 -7.34 56.01 44.04
CA LEU A 95 -7.64 55.57 42.67
C LEU A 95 -6.72 54.43 42.20
N LEU A 96 -5.43 54.44 42.56
CA LEU A 96 -4.52 53.33 42.24
C LEU A 96 -5.01 52.03 42.87
N SER A 97 -5.39 52.07 44.15
CA SER A 97 -5.88 50.92 44.91
C SER A 97 -7.18 50.36 44.30
N ALA A 98 -8.11 51.24 43.93
CA ALA A 98 -9.35 50.87 43.25
C ALA A 98 -9.10 50.27 41.85
N VAL A 99 -8.14 50.81 41.09
CA VAL A 99 -7.77 50.27 39.78
C VAL A 99 -7.06 48.91 39.93
N GLU A 100 -6.18 48.73 40.89
CA GLU A 100 -5.46 47.46 41.12
C GLU A 100 -6.35 46.36 41.71
N ALA A 101 -7.42 46.72 42.43
CA ALA A 101 -8.50 45.79 42.77
C ALA A 101 -9.32 45.42 41.52
N GLY A 102 -9.74 46.40 40.72
CA GLY A 102 -10.46 46.14 39.46
C GLY A 102 -9.65 45.32 38.45
N GLU A 103 -8.33 45.54 38.37
CA GLU A 103 -7.41 44.74 37.54
C GLU A 103 -7.34 43.29 37.99
N ARG A 104 -7.29 43.02 39.31
CA ARG A 104 -7.33 41.66 39.85
C ARG A 104 -8.65 40.97 39.53
N ASN A 105 -9.78 41.60 39.83
CA ASN A 105 -11.09 41.03 39.52
C ASN A 105 -11.23 40.70 38.02
N VAL A 106 -10.78 41.59 37.11
CA VAL A 106 -10.81 41.33 35.65
C VAL A 106 -9.85 40.23 35.23
N LEU A 107 -8.73 40.01 35.94
CA LEU A 107 -7.78 38.93 35.67
C LEU A 107 -8.24 37.59 36.25
N GLU A 108 -8.93 37.58 37.39
CA GLU A 108 -9.58 36.41 37.99
C GLU A 108 -10.78 35.97 37.12
N GLU A 109 -11.66 36.89 36.70
CA GLU A 109 -12.73 36.66 35.71
C GLU A 109 -12.21 36.05 34.39
N LEU A 110 -10.95 36.31 34.02
CA LEU A 110 -10.30 35.72 32.84
C LEU A 110 -9.70 34.33 33.08
N GLN A 111 -9.27 34.03 34.30
CA GLN A 111 -8.71 32.71 34.65
C GLN A 111 -9.81 31.66 34.83
N ASP A 112 -10.95 32.06 35.38
CA ASP A 112 -12.08 31.16 35.66
C ASP A 112 -13.08 31.06 34.48
N SER A 113 -12.78 31.66 33.33
CA SER A 113 -13.68 31.64 32.18
C SER A 113 -13.70 30.26 31.49
N PRO A 114 -14.86 29.56 31.42
CA PRO A 114 -14.95 28.22 30.82
C PRO A 114 -14.90 28.22 29.28
N VAL A 115 -14.73 29.38 28.65
CA VAL A 115 -14.87 29.55 27.20
C VAL A 115 -13.52 29.37 26.49
N CYS A 116 -13.47 28.48 25.51
CA CYS A 116 -12.27 28.22 24.72
C CYS A 116 -11.80 29.47 23.93
N GLU A 117 -10.67 30.07 24.33
CA GLU A 117 -10.08 31.28 23.74
C GLU A 117 -9.98 31.20 22.20
N ALA A 118 -9.59 30.03 21.66
CA ALA A 118 -9.48 29.81 20.21
C ALA A 118 -10.81 29.97 19.46
N ARG A 119 -11.94 29.54 20.05
CA ARG A 119 -13.27 29.72 19.44
C ARG A 119 -13.72 31.18 19.48
N VAL A 120 -13.45 31.87 20.59
CA VAL A 120 -13.71 33.33 20.72
C VAL A 120 -12.93 34.11 19.67
N GLN A 121 -11.64 33.81 19.49
CA GLN A 121 -10.82 34.46 18.46
C GLN A 121 -11.29 34.14 17.02
N SER A 122 -11.83 32.93 16.77
CA SER A 122 -12.47 32.60 15.47
C SER A 122 -13.73 33.43 15.23
N MET A 123 -14.60 33.55 16.23
CA MET A 123 -15.81 34.38 16.19
C MET A 123 -15.49 35.87 15.96
N LEU A 124 -14.53 36.43 16.71
CA LEU A 124 -14.09 37.83 16.55
C LEU A 124 -13.52 38.07 15.14
N ARG A 125 -12.72 37.14 14.62
CA ARG A 125 -12.21 37.19 13.23
C ARG A 125 -13.33 37.18 12.19
N GLU A 126 -14.38 36.39 12.40
CA GLU A 126 -15.54 36.34 11.52
C GLU A 126 -16.32 37.66 11.53
N ILE A 127 -16.56 38.25 12.70
CA ILE A 127 -17.18 39.58 12.86
C ILE A 127 -16.41 40.64 12.06
N VAL A 128 -15.08 40.68 12.17
CA VAL A 128 -14.24 41.59 11.39
C VAL A 128 -14.41 41.35 9.89
N ARG A 129 -14.34 40.10 9.44
CA ARG A 129 -14.42 39.78 8.01
C ARG A 129 -15.75 40.22 7.40
N GLN A 130 -16.86 39.92 8.07
CA GLN A 130 -18.20 40.27 7.59
C GLN A 130 -18.42 41.78 7.54
N ALA A 131 -17.97 42.51 8.57
CA ALA A 131 -18.03 43.97 8.57
C ALA A 131 -17.22 44.59 7.42
N MET A 132 -16.01 44.11 7.20
CA MET A 132 -15.11 44.58 6.13
C MET A 132 -15.61 44.22 4.72
N ALA A 133 -16.09 42.99 4.53
CA ALA A 133 -16.74 42.58 3.28
C ALA A 133 -17.98 43.41 2.98
N GLY A 134 -18.79 43.72 4.01
CA GLY A 134 -19.95 44.60 3.89
C GLY A 134 -19.59 46.05 3.53
N MET A 135 -18.47 46.58 4.02
CA MET A 135 -17.97 47.90 3.60
C MET A 135 -17.56 47.90 2.12
N ILE A 136 -16.79 46.89 1.69
CA ILE A 136 -16.36 46.74 0.30
C ILE A 136 -17.58 46.61 -0.63
N ALA A 137 -18.54 45.74 -0.29
CA ALA A 137 -19.73 45.53 -1.11
C ALA A 137 -20.63 46.77 -1.23
N ARG A 138 -20.65 47.66 -0.23
CA ARG A 138 -21.35 48.96 -0.34
C ARG A 138 -20.60 49.93 -1.24
N GLN A 139 -19.28 50.02 -1.14
CA GLN A 139 -18.46 50.88 -2.00
C GLN A 139 -18.45 50.40 -3.47
N GLU A 140 -18.65 49.10 -3.72
CA GLU A 140 -18.79 48.50 -5.05
C GLU A 140 -20.22 48.52 -5.60
N SER A 141 -21.18 49.08 -4.86
CA SER A 141 -22.58 49.22 -5.27
C SER A 141 -22.83 50.64 -5.80
N ASP A 142 -23.50 50.75 -6.96
CA ASP A 142 -23.96 52.03 -7.55
C ASP A 142 -25.13 52.68 -6.77
N ALA A 143 -25.11 52.63 -5.43
CA ALA A 143 -26.20 53.07 -4.59
C ALA A 143 -26.26 54.61 -4.47
N PRO A 144 -27.46 55.23 -4.47
CA PRO A 144 -27.61 56.68 -4.41
C PRO A 144 -27.23 57.25 -3.03
N VAL A 145 -26.84 58.54 -3.01
CA VAL A 145 -26.27 59.25 -1.85
C VAL A 145 -27.11 59.12 -0.57
N ASP A 146 -28.45 59.15 -0.67
CA ASP A 146 -29.38 58.99 0.46
C ASP A 146 -29.13 57.69 1.28
N THR A 147 -28.57 56.65 0.65
CA THR A 147 -28.24 55.38 1.33
C THR A 147 -27.01 55.46 2.23
N SER A 148 -26.10 56.41 1.99
CA SER A 148 -24.93 56.65 2.84
C SER A 148 -25.33 57.39 4.13
N ASP A 149 -26.18 58.42 4.04
CA ASP A 149 -26.72 59.12 5.21
C ASP A 149 -27.56 58.20 6.12
N ALA A 150 -28.40 57.34 5.52
CA ALA A 150 -29.11 56.30 6.26
C ALA A 150 -28.14 55.31 6.97
N SER A 151 -27.04 54.96 6.31
CA SER A 151 -26.00 54.08 6.87
C SER A 151 -25.23 54.74 8.02
N LEU A 152 -24.86 56.02 7.89
CA LEU A 152 -24.23 56.82 8.95
C LEU A 152 -25.14 56.99 10.17
N CYS A 153 -26.44 57.23 9.96
CA CYS A 153 -27.44 57.26 11.02
C CYS A 153 -27.50 55.93 11.79
N ARG A 154 -27.55 54.79 11.08
CA ARG A 154 -27.55 53.45 11.69
C ARG A 154 -26.27 53.18 12.50
N ILE A 155 -25.10 53.47 11.93
CA ILE A 155 -23.80 53.31 12.62
C ILE A 155 -23.74 54.15 13.91
N SER A 156 -24.28 55.37 13.87
CA SER A 156 -24.37 56.27 15.04
C SER A 156 -25.32 55.74 16.13
N ALA A 157 -26.46 55.18 15.75
CA ALA A 157 -27.42 54.56 16.65
C ALA A 157 -26.82 53.31 17.33
N GLU A 158 -26.23 52.39 16.55
CA GLU A 158 -25.54 51.20 17.05
C GLU A 158 -24.39 51.57 18.01
N ALA A 159 -23.55 52.56 17.65
CA ALA A 159 -22.47 53.03 18.51
C ALA A 159 -22.97 53.65 19.83
N SER A 160 -24.16 54.25 19.83
CA SER A 160 -24.81 54.77 21.03
C SER A 160 -25.37 53.66 21.91
N LEU A 161 -26.00 52.65 21.30
CA LEU A 161 -26.47 51.45 21.98
C LEU A 161 -25.32 50.71 22.67
N ILE A 162 -24.21 50.48 21.96
CA ILE A 162 -22.99 49.85 22.53
C ILE A 162 -22.43 50.64 23.72
N ARG A 163 -22.38 51.99 23.62
CA ARG A 163 -21.93 52.85 24.73
C ARG A 163 -22.84 52.72 25.95
N ASN A 164 -24.15 52.71 25.75
CA ASN A 164 -25.12 52.58 26.83
C ASN A 164 -25.02 51.22 27.52
N ALA A 165 -24.92 50.14 26.74
CA ALA A 165 -24.72 48.78 27.26
C ALA A 165 -23.45 48.65 28.11
N GLN A 166 -22.32 49.21 27.63
CA GLN A 166 -21.06 49.23 28.37
C GLN A 166 -21.12 50.05 29.67
N GLN A 167 -21.92 51.12 29.72
CA GLN A 167 -22.14 51.91 30.93
C GLN A 167 -23.07 51.21 31.93
N ALA A 168 -24.14 50.57 31.45
CA ALA A 168 -25.09 49.81 32.25
C ALA A 168 -24.55 48.45 32.72
N ARG A 169 -23.45 47.96 32.14
CA ARG A 169 -22.93 46.58 32.26
C ARG A 169 -23.93 45.53 31.77
N ASP A 170 -24.72 45.90 30.77
CA ASP A 170 -25.65 44.98 30.10
C ASP A 170 -24.88 44.18 29.03
N TRP A 171 -24.58 42.92 29.35
CA TRP A 171 -23.82 42.04 28.48
C TRP A 171 -24.69 41.27 27.47
N SER A 172 -26.02 41.22 27.68
CA SER A 172 -26.97 40.54 26.77
C SER A 172 -26.94 41.14 25.36
N VAL A 173 -26.64 42.44 25.28
CA VAL A 173 -26.44 43.18 24.03
C VAL A 173 -25.35 42.58 23.13
N ALA A 174 -24.37 41.86 23.67
CA ALA A 174 -23.37 41.18 22.85
C ALA A 174 -23.98 40.06 21.98
N SER A 175 -25.01 39.36 22.46
CA SER A 175 -25.73 38.33 21.71
C SER A 175 -26.42 38.87 20.46
N ALA A 176 -26.91 40.11 20.49
CA ALA A 176 -27.54 40.76 19.34
C ALA A 176 -26.57 40.99 18.16
N PHE A 177 -25.27 41.18 18.44
CA PHE A 177 -24.24 41.40 17.42
C PHE A 177 -23.47 40.14 17.05
N ALA A 178 -23.24 39.22 18.00
CA ALA A 178 -22.36 38.07 17.82
C ALA A 178 -23.05 36.71 17.94
N GLY A 179 -24.30 36.61 18.45
CA GLY A 179 -24.94 35.33 18.75
C GLY A 179 -25.12 34.39 17.55
N GLU A 180 -25.41 34.94 16.37
CA GLU A 180 -25.47 34.16 15.12
C GLU A 180 -24.10 33.60 14.72
N ILE A 181 -23.07 34.45 14.76
CA ILE A 181 -21.69 34.11 14.40
C ILE A 181 -21.08 33.15 15.44
N ALA A 182 -21.44 33.30 16.71
CA ALA A 182 -21.07 32.40 17.80
C ALA A 182 -21.59 30.98 17.54
N ARG A 183 -22.89 30.85 17.23
CA ARG A 183 -23.51 29.56 16.90
C ARG A 183 -22.82 28.90 15.70
N GLN A 184 -22.52 29.67 14.65
CA GLN A 184 -21.78 29.20 13.47
C GLN A 184 -20.32 28.79 13.76
N ASN A 185 -19.73 29.25 14.87
CA ASN A 185 -18.41 28.85 15.37
C ASN A 185 -18.49 27.78 16.49
N GLY A 186 -19.66 27.20 16.75
CA GLY A 186 -19.85 26.20 17.81
C GLY A 186 -19.66 26.78 19.22
N LEU A 187 -20.08 28.02 19.44
CA LEU A 187 -20.24 28.64 20.75
C LEU A 187 -21.73 28.77 21.07
N ASP A 188 -22.07 28.48 22.32
CA ASP A 188 -23.40 28.75 22.87
C ASP A 188 -23.65 30.27 22.93
N PRO A 189 -24.83 30.79 22.54
CA PRO A 189 -25.21 32.17 22.78
C PRO A 189 -24.97 32.65 24.23
N GLU A 190 -25.22 31.81 25.24
CA GLU A 190 -24.98 32.17 26.65
C GLU A 190 -23.48 32.45 26.93
N ALA A 191 -22.57 31.80 26.21
CA ALA A 191 -21.13 32.04 26.32
C ALA A 191 -20.69 33.38 25.70
N VAL A 192 -21.52 34.03 24.88
CA VAL A 192 -21.29 35.38 24.33
C VAL A 192 -21.58 36.45 25.39
N GLU A 193 -22.56 36.19 26.27
CA GLU A 193 -22.99 37.09 27.35
C GLU A 193 -22.05 37.07 28.54
N ALA A 194 -21.13 36.10 28.60
CA ALA A 194 -20.05 36.06 29.58
C ALA A 194 -19.25 37.39 29.56
N PRO A 195 -19.08 38.09 30.70
CA PRO A 195 -18.56 39.46 30.71
C PRO A 195 -17.21 39.65 30.00
N ALA A 196 -16.31 38.66 30.07
CA ALA A 196 -15.01 38.72 29.38
C ALA A 196 -15.13 38.65 27.84
N VAL A 197 -16.13 37.92 27.32
CA VAL A 197 -16.40 37.77 25.88
C VAL A 197 -17.22 38.96 25.38
N ALA A 198 -18.30 39.31 26.09
CA ALA A 198 -19.16 40.46 25.77
C ALA A 198 -18.36 41.77 25.65
N ARG A 199 -17.42 42.04 26.58
CA ARG A 199 -16.53 43.22 26.51
C ARG A 199 -15.69 43.25 25.23
N GLN A 200 -15.14 42.10 24.81
CA GLN A 200 -14.36 42.00 23.57
C GLN A 200 -15.23 42.27 22.33
N VAL A 201 -16.40 41.61 22.25
CA VAL A 201 -17.38 41.80 21.15
C VAL A 201 -17.79 43.26 21.04
N LEU A 202 -18.28 43.86 22.13
CA LEU A 202 -18.76 45.25 22.12
C LEU A 202 -17.64 46.26 21.83
N SER A 203 -16.42 46.02 22.29
CA SER A 203 -15.26 46.88 21.96
C SER A 203 -14.85 46.77 20.49
N LEU A 204 -14.88 45.55 19.93
CA LEU A 204 -14.60 45.31 18.51
C LEU A 204 -15.67 45.93 17.61
N MET A 205 -16.96 45.74 17.92
CA MET A 205 -18.07 46.36 17.19
C MET A 205 -17.97 47.90 17.21
N ARG A 206 -17.58 48.50 18.34
CA ARG A 206 -17.34 49.96 18.39
C ARG A 206 -16.19 50.38 17.46
N ARG A 207 -15.07 49.66 17.43
CA ARG A 207 -13.95 49.94 16.50
C ARG A 207 -14.37 49.79 15.03
N LEU A 208 -15.20 48.79 14.72
CA LEU A 208 -15.73 48.56 13.36
C LEU A 208 -16.72 49.66 12.94
N ASN A 209 -17.55 50.15 13.85
CA ASN A 209 -18.48 51.25 13.59
C ASN A 209 -17.75 52.60 13.45
N GLU A 210 -16.69 52.84 14.24
CA GLU A 210 -15.79 53.98 14.06
C GLU A 210 -15.06 53.94 12.70
N LEU A 211 -14.61 52.76 12.26
CA LEU A 211 -14.02 52.55 10.93
C LEU A 211 -15.04 52.76 9.81
N GLY A 212 -16.23 52.15 9.90
CA GLY A 212 -17.29 52.28 8.90
C GLY A 212 -17.72 53.73 8.73
N ALA A 213 -17.91 54.48 9.81
CA ALA A 213 -18.22 55.91 9.75
C ALA A 213 -17.09 56.76 9.12
N ARG A 214 -15.83 56.31 9.13
CA ARG A 214 -14.74 56.97 8.39
C ARG A 214 -14.79 56.63 6.90
N VAL A 215 -14.88 55.34 6.56
CA VAL A 215 -14.98 54.84 5.19
C VAL A 215 -16.12 55.54 4.42
N GLU A 216 -17.31 55.63 5.01
CA GLU A 216 -18.49 56.25 4.37
C GLU A 216 -18.36 57.78 4.20
N ARG A 217 -17.56 58.47 5.04
CA ARG A 217 -17.37 59.94 4.95
C ARG A 217 -16.19 60.37 4.10
N GLU A 218 -15.09 59.63 4.19
CA GLU A 218 -13.79 59.99 3.60
C GLU A 218 -13.53 59.21 2.30
N PHE A 219 -14.41 58.26 1.94
CA PHE A 219 -14.29 57.34 0.79
C PHE A 219 -13.00 56.48 0.79
N ASP A 220 -12.42 56.33 1.98
CA ASP A 220 -11.25 55.52 2.34
C ASP A 220 -11.43 54.05 1.89
N ASP A 221 -10.43 53.44 1.25
CA ASP A 221 -10.44 51.98 0.98
C ASP A 221 -10.48 51.20 2.31
N PRO A 222 -11.52 50.38 2.58
CA PRO A 222 -11.66 49.61 3.81
C PRO A 222 -10.42 48.78 4.16
N LEU A 223 -9.75 48.18 3.16
CA LEU A 223 -8.58 47.32 3.41
C LEU A 223 -7.35 48.08 3.88
N ASN A 224 -7.23 49.35 3.49
CA ASN A 224 -6.16 50.24 3.94
C ASN A 224 -6.53 50.93 5.27
N ALA A 225 -7.74 51.47 5.35
CA ALA A 225 -8.30 52.13 6.53
C ALA A 225 -8.40 51.19 7.75
N GLY A 226 -8.78 49.93 7.51
CA GLY A 226 -8.93 48.87 8.52
C GLY A 226 -7.71 47.98 8.72
N ARG A 227 -6.56 48.29 8.09
CA ARG A 227 -5.38 47.41 8.03
C ARG A 227 -4.92 46.88 9.39
N ASP A 228 -4.82 47.75 10.39
CA ASP A 228 -4.37 47.35 11.73
C ASP A 228 -5.40 46.44 12.42
N LEU A 229 -6.70 46.70 12.21
CA LEU A 229 -7.79 45.91 12.79
C LEU A 229 -7.87 44.51 12.15
N LEU A 230 -7.57 44.40 10.86
CA LEU A 230 -7.42 43.11 10.16
C LEU A 230 -6.23 42.31 10.72
N ILE A 231 -5.06 42.94 10.87
CA ILE A 231 -3.84 42.30 11.39
C ILE A 231 -4.02 41.87 12.85
N ASP A 232 -4.62 42.72 13.71
CA ASP A 232 -4.96 42.41 15.10
C ASP A 232 -5.75 41.10 15.24
N ASN A 233 -6.61 40.78 14.25
CA ASN A 233 -7.49 39.61 14.24
C ASN A 233 -6.98 38.45 13.36
N GLY A 234 -5.76 38.57 12.81
CA GLY A 234 -5.12 37.52 12.00
C GLY A 234 -5.69 37.36 10.58
N LEU A 235 -6.25 38.42 10.00
CA LEU A 235 -6.66 38.49 8.59
C LEU A 235 -5.63 39.28 7.77
N PRO A 236 -5.17 38.79 6.61
CA PRO A 236 -4.38 39.61 5.71
C PRO A 236 -5.28 40.66 5.00
N PRO A 237 -4.78 41.87 4.74
CA PRO A 237 -5.53 42.91 4.03
C PRO A 237 -5.58 42.63 2.52
N SER A 238 -6.44 41.69 2.13
CA SER A 238 -6.72 41.34 0.74
C SER A 238 -8.20 40.99 0.53
N ARG A 239 -8.72 41.27 -0.67
CA ARG A 239 -10.10 40.97 -1.06
C ARG A 239 -10.43 39.47 -0.94
N ASP A 240 -9.48 38.59 -1.29
CA ASP A 240 -9.66 37.14 -1.14
C ASP A 240 -9.87 36.68 0.30
N ALA A 241 -9.27 37.36 1.28
CA ALA A 241 -9.44 37.03 2.70
C ALA A 241 -10.77 37.54 3.29
N MET A 242 -11.47 38.41 2.56
CA MET A 242 -12.80 38.92 2.92
C MET A 242 -13.94 38.03 2.42
N LYS A 243 -13.65 37.08 1.52
CA LYS A 243 -14.61 36.03 1.10
C LYS A 243 -15.00 35.17 2.31
N PRO A 244 -16.28 34.73 2.44
CA PRO A 244 -16.69 33.88 3.54
C PRO A 244 -15.89 32.57 3.54
N PRO A 245 -15.56 32.01 4.72
CA PRO A 245 -14.84 30.75 4.80
C PRO A 245 -15.72 29.62 4.26
N MET A 246 -15.15 28.78 3.39
CA MET A 246 -15.84 27.65 2.75
C MET A 246 -16.40 26.69 3.81
N ARG A 247 -17.69 26.35 3.71
CA ARG A 247 -18.36 25.38 4.58
C ARG A 247 -17.91 23.96 4.25
N LEU A 248 -18.16 23.03 5.17
CA LEU A 248 -17.79 21.64 4.98
C LEU A 248 -18.54 21.01 3.78
N SER A 249 -19.82 21.33 3.59
CA SER A 249 -20.60 20.95 2.40
C SER A 249 -19.98 21.44 1.09
N ASP A 250 -19.74 22.75 0.96
CA ASP A 250 -19.09 23.36 -0.22
C ASP A 250 -17.72 22.72 -0.52
N ALA A 251 -16.94 22.46 0.53
CA ALA A 251 -15.62 21.83 0.42
C ALA A 251 -15.70 20.37 -0.07
N ILE A 252 -16.79 19.66 0.23
CA ILE A 252 -17.04 18.31 -0.27
C ILE A 252 -17.35 18.35 -1.76
N GLU A 253 -18.25 19.23 -2.21
CA GLU A 253 -18.59 19.31 -3.65
C GLU A 253 -17.38 19.76 -4.48
N LYS A 254 -16.67 20.81 -4.07
CA LYS A 254 -15.44 21.23 -4.75
C LYS A 254 -14.38 20.11 -4.78
N ALA A 255 -14.20 19.38 -3.68
CA ALA A 255 -13.28 18.24 -3.68
C ALA A 255 -13.76 17.05 -4.53
N CYS A 256 -15.07 16.94 -4.81
CA CYS A 256 -15.64 15.98 -5.76
C CYS A 256 -15.40 16.42 -7.21
N GLU A 257 -15.63 17.70 -7.54
CA GLU A 257 -15.36 18.27 -8.87
C GLU A 257 -13.88 18.15 -9.28
N GLU A 258 -12.96 18.38 -8.35
CA GLU A 258 -11.51 18.22 -8.55
C GLU A 258 -11.04 16.74 -8.60
N ALA A 259 -11.93 15.75 -8.43
CA ALA A 259 -11.58 14.34 -8.26
C ALA A 259 -12.07 13.42 -9.40
N PRO A 260 -11.27 12.40 -9.78
CA PRO A 260 -11.77 11.33 -10.63
C PRO A 260 -12.96 10.59 -9.97
N GLN A 261 -13.92 10.12 -10.76
CA GLN A 261 -15.18 9.48 -10.32
C GLN A 261 -15.00 8.40 -9.23
N ASP A 262 -13.92 7.61 -9.28
CA ASP A 262 -13.63 6.56 -8.29
C ASP A 262 -13.09 7.07 -6.94
N VAL A 263 -12.60 8.31 -6.92
CA VAL A 263 -12.18 9.05 -5.72
C VAL A 263 -13.36 9.88 -5.20
N GLU A 264 -14.11 10.54 -6.10
CA GLU A 264 -15.34 11.28 -5.81
C GLU A 264 -16.30 10.47 -4.90
N SER A 265 -16.61 9.23 -5.28
CA SER A 265 -17.45 8.32 -4.49
C SER A 265 -16.97 8.12 -3.04
N LYS A 266 -15.65 8.18 -2.79
CA LYS A 266 -15.06 8.03 -1.45
C LYS A 266 -15.06 9.35 -0.69
N ILE A 267 -14.84 10.47 -1.39
CA ILE A 267 -14.98 11.82 -0.84
C ILE A 267 -16.42 12.04 -0.36
N ARG A 268 -17.44 11.66 -1.14
CA ARG A 268 -18.84 11.74 -0.73
C ARG A 268 -19.17 10.89 0.50
N VAL A 269 -18.60 9.68 0.63
CA VAL A 269 -18.81 8.83 1.83
C VAL A 269 -18.17 9.44 3.07
N VAL A 270 -16.91 9.87 3.01
CA VAL A 270 -16.22 10.52 4.14
C VAL A 270 -16.86 11.87 4.46
N GLY A 271 -17.26 12.63 3.44
CA GLY A 271 -17.93 13.92 3.57
C GLY A 271 -19.27 13.83 4.30
N LYS A 272 -20.10 12.83 3.97
CA LYS A 272 -21.35 12.57 4.72
C LYS A 272 -21.10 12.26 6.19
N LEU A 273 -20.11 11.42 6.49
CA LEU A 273 -19.71 11.13 7.87
C LEU A 273 -19.15 12.38 8.57
N ALA A 274 -18.40 13.22 7.86
CA ALA A 274 -17.82 14.44 8.38
C ALA A 274 -18.91 15.48 8.70
N VAL A 275 -19.87 15.73 7.80
CA VAL A 275 -21.01 16.62 8.06
C VAL A 275 -21.87 16.11 9.22
N ALA A 276 -22.07 14.80 9.35
CA ALA A 276 -22.79 14.22 10.48
C ALA A 276 -22.03 14.31 11.84
N PHE A 277 -20.72 14.59 11.83
CA PHE A 277 -19.89 14.66 13.04
C PHE A 277 -19.46 16.09 13.43
N PHE A 278 -19.11 16.91 12.43
CA PHE A 278 -18.68 18.30 12.61
C PHE A 278 -19.80 19.31 12.45
N GLU A 279 -20.97 18.89 11.95
CA GLU A 279 -22.01 19.75 11.36
C GLU A 279 -21.49 20.51 10.12
N ASP A 280 -22.33 21.32 9.47
CA ASP A 280 -21.95 22.13 8.31
C ASP A 280 -21.24 23.44 8.72
N VAL A 281 -20.12 23.28 9.43
CA VAL A 281 -19.29 24.39 9.93
C VAL A 281 -18.26 24.84 8.88
N PRO A 282 -17.73 26.08 9.00
CA PRO A 282 -16.58 26.52 8.20
C PRO A 282 -15.36 25.62 8.43
N VAL A 283 -14.72 25.12 7.36
CA VAL A 283 -13.60 24.17 7.50
C VAL A 283 -12.42 24.76 8.29
N SER A 284 -12.29 26.09 8.34
CA SER A 284 -11.26 26.80 9.11
C SER A 284 -11.47 26.82 10.63
N SER A 285 -12.64 26.45 11.15
CA SER A 285 -12.89 26.34 12.61
C SER A 285 -12.54 24.96 13.17
N ILE A 286 -12.36 23.95 12.31
CA ILE A 286 -11.99 22.59 12.70
C ILE A 286 -10.51 22.58 13.12
N VAL A 287 -10.22 21.94 14.27
CA VAL A 287 -8.88 21.78 14.84
C VAL A 287 -8.40 20.33 14.76
N LEU A 288 -7.10 20.11 14.94
CA LEU A 288 -6.44 18.81 14.83
C LEU A 288 -7.09 17.71 15.69
N GLU A 289 -7.38 18.02 16.96
CA GLU A 289 -8.02 17.13 17.93
C GLU A 289 -9.40 16.65 17.44
N ARG A 290 -10.22 17.56 16.91
CA ARG A 290 -11.54 17.22 16.36
C ARG A 290 -11.40 16.32 15.12
N SER A 291 -10.37 16.52 14.29
CA SER A 291 -10.04 15.61 13.19
C SER A 291 -9.57 14.23 13.67
N PHE A 292 -8.87 14.13 14.81
CA PHE A 292 -8.53 12.85 15.42
C PHE A 292 -9.76 12.12 15.98
N GLU A 293 -10.64 12.83 16.70
CA GLU A 293 -11.90 12.28 17.22
C GLU A 293 -12.73 11.69 16.07
N PHE A 294 -12.96 12.47 15.01
CA PHE A 294 -13.67 12.02 13.81
C PHE A 294 -13.06 10.76 13.20
N LEU A 295 -11.74 10.75 12.97
CA LEU A 295 -11.06 9.59 12.40
C LEU A 295 -11.10 8.37 13.33
N PHE A 296 -11.11 8.57 14.64
CA PHE A 296 -11.30 7.51 15.62
C PHE A 296 -12.72 6.93 15.55
N THR A 297 -13.76 7.77 15.50
CA THR A 297 -15.16 7.34 15.28
C THR A 297 -15.29 6.54 13.99
N VAL A 298 -14.72 7.03 12.88
CA VAL A 298 -14.70 6.30 11.60
C VAL A 298 -13.98 4.95 11.75
N TRP A 299 -12.86 4.88 12.46
CA TRP A 299 -12.11 3.63 12.68
C TRP A 299 -12.87 2.60 13.52
N MET A 300 -13.78 3.04 14.39
CA MET A 300 -14.64 2.18 15.19
C MET A 300 -15.86 1.61 14.43
N LEU A 301 -16.16 2.10 13.22
CA LEU A 301 -17.26 1.57 12.42
C LEU A 301 -17.11 0.06 12.13
N PRO A 302 -18.20 -0.72 12.19
CA PRO A 302 -18.20 -2.11 11.72
C PRO A 302 -17.76 -2.22 10.26
N LYS A 303 -17.02 -3.29 9.92
CA LYS A 303 -16.56 -3.56 8.54
C LYS A 303 -17.70 -3.76 7.53
N GLY A 304 -18.90 -4.04 8.01
CA GLY A 304 -20.14 -4.17 7.23
C GLY A 304 -20.94 -2.87 7.09
N TRP A 305 -20.53 -1.77 7.74
CA TRP A 305 -21.28 -0.52 7.82
C TRP A 305 -21.80 -0.04 6.44
N GLY A 306 -23.03 0.46 6.43
CA GLY A 306 -23.73 0.92 5.22
C GLY A 306 -24.19 -0.18 4.26
N LYS A 307 -23.77 -1.45 4.44
CA LYS A 307 -24.28 -2.57 3.61
C LYS A 307 -25.59 -3.16 4.14
N ALA A 308 -25.84 -3.04 5.44
CA ALA A 308 -27.07 -3.51 6.08
C ALA A 308 -28.33 -2.70 5.74
N HIS A 309 -28.19 -1.56 5.03
CA HIS A 309 -29.27 -0.62 4.74
C HIS A 309 -30.46 -1.16 3.92
N GLY A 310 -30.42 -2.41 3.44
CA GLY A 310 -31.57 -3.07 2.82
C GLY A 310 -31.98 -2.58 1.41
N ARG A 311 -31.31 -1.57 0.82
CA ARG A 311 -31.55 -1.18 -0.59
C ARG A 311 -31.00 -2.24 -1.53
N ASN A 312 -31.76 -3.30 -1.71
CA ASN A 312 -31.51 -4.31 -2.72
C ASN A 312 -31.81 -3.73 -4.11
N ARG A 313 -31.17 -4.29 -5.15
CA ARG A 313 -31.37 -3.99 -6.58
C ARG A 313 -32.82 -4.19 -7.11
N HIS A 314 -33.76 -4.47 -6.23
CA HIS A 314 -35.16 -4.82 -6.48
C HIS A 314 -36.14 -3.84 -5.79
N GLY A 315 -35.70 -2.62 -5.44
CA GLY A 315 -36.60 -1.52 -5.07
C GLY A 315 -37.14 -1.51 -3.64
N GLN A 316 -36.51 -2.22 -2.71
CA GLN A 316 -36.88 -2.13 -1.29
C GLN A 316 -36.46 -0.78 -0.69
N ALA A 317 -37.37 -0.12 0.04
CA ALA A 317 -37.08 1.06 0.83
C ALA A 317 -36.02 0.70 1.89
N GLY A 318 -34.84 1.28 1.74
CA GLY A 318 -33.74 1.00 2.66
C GLY A 318 -33.88 1.74 3.98
N ARG A 319 -33.47 1.10 5.07
CA ARG A 319 -33.33 1.76 6.37
C ARG A 319 -32.19 2.78 6.29
N GLU A 320 -32.43 3.96 6.83
CA GLU A 320 -31.36 4.90 7.16
C GLU A 320 -30.63 4.36 8.40
N LEU A 321 -29.29 4.39 8.38
CA LEU A 321 -28.46 3.79 9.43
C LEU A 321 -27.59 4.88 10.05
N CYS A 322 -27.79 5.15 11.33
CA CYS A 322 -26.98 6.08 12.07
C CYS A 322 -25.59 5.47 12.35
N PRO A 323 -24.48 6.08 11.91
CA PRO A 323 -23.13 5.54 12.12
C PRO A 323 -22.77 5.39 13.60
N LEU A 324 -23.29 6.28 14.47
CA LEU A 324 -23.01 6.27 15.91
C LEU A 324 -23.77 5.15 16.63
N GLU A 325 -24.99 4.82 16.18
CA GLU A 325 -25.77 3.71 16.72
C GLU A 325 -25.12 2.35 16.38
N GLU A 326 -24.71 2.14 15.11
CA GLU A 326 -23.98 0.93 14.69
C GLU A 326 -22.66 0.73 15.48
N ILE A 327 -21.98 1.81 15.89
CA ILE A 327 -20.81 1.73 16.76
C ILE A 327 -21.23 1.30 18.17
N ARG A 328 -22.23 1.94 18.77
CA ARG A 328 -22.69 1.64 20.14
C ARG A 328 -23.21 0.20 20.29
N GLU A 329 -24.00 -0.29 19.33
CA GLU A 329 -24.49 -1.67 19.31
C GLU A 329 -23.33 -2.68 19.24
N ALA A 330 -22.36 -2.43 18.37
CA ALA A 330 -21.20 -3.29 18.22
C ALA A 330 -20.26 -3.23 19.44
N ASP A 331 -20.09 -2.06 20.05
CA ASP A 331 -19.26 -1.87 21.25
C ASP A 331 -19.87 -2.56 22.48
N ALA A 332 -21.20 -2.47 22.66
CA ALA A 332 -21.92 -3.17 23.73
C ALA A 332 -21.77 -4.70 23.57
N LYS A 333 -22.05 -5.22 22.37
CA LYS A 333 -21.90 -6.64 22.06
C LYS A 333 -20.47 -7.16 22.22
N ASP A 334 -19.48 -6.39 21.78
CA ASP A 334 -18.08 -6.76 21.92
C ASP A 334 -17.64 -6.76 23.40
N ALA A 335 -18.22 -5.88 24.25
CA ALA A 335 -17.97 -5.85 25.69
C ALA A 335 -18.57 -7.07 26.41
N GLU A 336 -19.84 -7.40 26.16
CA GLU A 336 -20.52 -8.59 26.69
C GLU A 336 -19.73 -9.87 26.37
N LEU A 337 -19.30 -10.01 25.11
CA LEU A 337 -18.51 -11.15 24.65
C LEU A 337 -17.12 -11.24 25.31
N VAL A 338 -16.47 -10.10 25.57
CA VAL A 338 -15.20 -10.06 26.31
C VAL A 338 -15.42 -10.52 27.74
N GLU A 339 -16.47 -10.05 28.42
CA GLU A 339 -16.79 -10.45 29.79
C GLU A 339 -17.10 -11.96 29.89
N GLU A 340 -17.94 -12.49 28.99
CA GLU A 340 -18.22 -13.93 28.87
C GLU A 340 -16.92 -14.74 28.76
N ILE A 341 -16.09 -14.47 27.75
CA ILE A 341 -14.89 -15.25 27.47
C ILE A 341 -13.84 -15.08 28.59
N MET A 342 -13.79 -13.94 29.27
CA MET A 342 -12.90 -13.76 30.41
C MET A 342 -13.34 -14.59 31.61
N SER A 343 -14.65 -14.70 31.88
CA SER A 343 -15.22 -15.47 32.99
C SER A 343 -15.03 -17.00 32.90
N LEU A 344 -14.75 -17.53 31.70
CA LEU A 344 -14.61 -18.98 31.47
C LEU A 344 -13.25 -19.52 31.93
N ASP A 345 -13.13 -19.92 33.19
CA ASP A 345 -11.87 -20.48 33.75
C ASP A 345 -11.42 -21.81 33.12
N THR A 346 -12.29 -22.48 32.36
CA THR A 346 -11.98 -23.72 31.63
C THR A 346 -11.17 -23.51 30.35
N LEU A 347 -11.05 -22.26 29.85
CA LEU A 347 -10.34 -21.96 28.60
C LEU A 347 -8.93 -21.41 28.83
N SER A 348 -7.96 -21.94 28.09
CA SER A 348 -6.60 -21.42 28.08
C SER A 348 -6.53 -19.99 27.52
N ILE A 349 -5.48 -19.23 27.83
CA ILE A 349 -5.27 -17.87 27.26
C ILE A 349 -5.20 -17.90 25.72
N PRO A 350 -4.50 -18.86 25.07
CA PRO A 350 -4.63 -19.11 23.63
C PRO A 350 -6.05 -19.29 23.13
N ASP A 351 -6.88 -20.13 23.78
CA ASP A 351 -8.25 -20.40 23.35
C ASP A 351 -9.16 -19.18 23.53
N LYS A 352 -9.04 -18.47 24.66
CA LYS A 352 -9.71 -17.18 24.89
C LYS A 352 -9.33 -16.17 23.80
N ARG A 353 -8.05 -16.11 23.39
CA ARG A 353 -7.60 -15.27 22.26
C ARG A 353 -8.24 -15.70 20.95
N ARG A 354 -8.30 -17.02 20.68
CA ARG A 354 -8.84 -17.60 19.45
C ARG A 354 -10.33 -17.28 19.29
N ARG A 355 -11.14 -17.49 20.35
CA ARG A 355 -12.56 -17.10 20.40
C ARG A 355 -12.74 -15.61 20.14
N LEU A 356 -12.05 -14.73 20.88
CA LEU A 356 -12.14 -13.27 20.67
C LEU A 356 -11.80 -12.85 19.23
N VAL A 357 -10.75 -13.42 18.62
CA VAL A 357 -10.37 -13.12 17.23
C VAL A 357 -11.44 -13.57 16.21
N GLN A 358 -12.18 -14.64 16.51
CA GLN A 358 -13.20 -15.24 15.65
C GLN A 358 -14.61 -14.66 15.85
N GLU A 359 -14.94 -14.20 17.06
CA GLU A 359 -16.29 -13.81 17.47
C GLU A 359 -16.49 -12.28 17.56
N LEU A 360 -15.47 -11.51 17.95
CA LEU A 360 -15.57 -10.03 18.03
C LEU A 360 -15.94 -9.39 16.69
N THR A 361 -16.74 -8.33 16.76
CA THR A 361 -17.25 -7.58 15.61
C THR A 361 -16.10 -6.93 14.84
N PRO A 362 -15.84 -7.34 13.58
CA PRO A 362 -14.68 -6.85 12.85
C PRO A 362 -14.88 -5.39 12.46
N ARG A 363 -14.01 -4.50 12.95
CA ARG A 363 -14.02 -3.06 12.63
C ARG A 363 -13.19 -2.74 11.38
N LEU A 364 -13.19 -1.48 10.94
CA LEU A 364 -12.37 -1.02 9.81
C LEU A 364 -10.88 -1.28 10.05
N THR A 365 -10.11 -1.52 8.98
CA THR A 365 -8.67 -1.72 9.07
C THR A 365 -7.93 -0.39 9.09
N ASP A 366 -6.79 -0.32 9.78
CA ASP A 366 -5.94 0.87 9.85
C ASP A 366 -5.55 1.36 8.45
N GLY A 367 -5.21 0.42 7.56
CA GLY A 367 -4.94 0.70 6.15
C GLY A 367 -6.11 1.36 5.40
N TYR A 368 -7.36 1.04 5.75
CA TYR A 368 -8.53 1.71 5.18
C TYR A 368 -8.80 3.06 5.84
N LEU A 369 -8.51 3.22 7.13
CA LEU A 369 -8.59 4.52 7.81
C LEU A 369 -7.65 5.55 7.18
N PHE A 370 -6.42 5.18 6.81
CA PHE A 370 -5.53 6.11 6.10
C PHE A 370 -6.14 6.60 4.78
N VAL A 371 -6.89 5.76 4.06
CA VAL A 371 -7.65 6.19 2.88
C VAL A 371 -8.76 7.19 3.27
N GLN A 372 -9.49 6.98 4.36
CA GLN A 372 -10.53 7.93 4.81
C GLN A 372 -9.89 9.28 5.22
N ARG A 373 -8.78 9.23 5.96
CA ARG A 373 -7.97 10.39 6.33
C ARG A 373 -7.48 11.15 5.09
N ASP A 374 -7.07 10.46 4.04
CA ASP A 374 -6.60 11.11 2.81
C ASP A 374 -7.76 11.71 1.98
N MET A 375 -8.99 11.20 2.10
CA MET A 375 -10.18 11.87 1.55
C MET A 375 -10.54 13.11 2.36
N LEU A 376 -10.49 13.04 3.70
CA LEU A 376 -10.67 14.21 4.59
C LEU A 376 -9.63 15.30 4.28
N ASN A 377 -8.37 14.92 4.08
CA ASN A 377 -7.31 15.84 3.66
C ASN A 377 -7.57 16.46 2.28
N ARG A 378 -8.29 15.80 1.36
CA ARG A 378 -8.70 16.39 0.09
C ARG A 378 -9.80 17.44 0.28
N ILE A 379 -10.85 17.12 1.04
CA ILE A 379 -11.93 18.05 1.42
C ILE A 379 -11.32 19.30 2.07
N PHE A 380 -10.46 19.12 3.07
CA PHE A 380 -9.88 20.26 3.80
C PHE A 380 -8.90 21.05 2.93
N ARG A 381 -8.24 20.42 1.95
CA ARG A 381 -7.38 21.11 0.98
C ARG A 381 -8.18 21.93 -0.04
N ALA A 382 -9.38 21.51 -0.43
CA ALA A 382 -10.26 22.27 -1.32
C ALA A 382 -10.67 23.62 -0.70
N ALA A 383 -10.90 23.63 0.63
CA ALA A 383 -11.20 24.83 1.41
C ALA A 383 -9.96 25.65 1.82
N LEU A 384 -8.95 25.02 2.42
CA LEU A 384 -7.82 25.70 3.09
C LEU A 384 -6.56 25.84 2.21
N GLY A 385 -6.56 25.24 1.02
CA GLY A 385 -5.42 25.22 0.11
C GLY A 385 -4.23 24.39 0.61
N LYS A 386 -3.09 24.51 -0.08
CA LYS A 386 -1.90 23.69 0.20
C LYS A 386 -1.20 24.05 1.53
N LYS A 387 -1.34 25.28 2.03
CA LYS A 387 -0.54 25.81 3.15
C LYS A 387 -0.90 25.27 4.55
N ARG A 388 -2.13 24.75 4.75
CA ARG A 388 -2.58 24.19 6.05
C ARG A 388 -2.76 22.67 6.06
N VAL A 389 -2.75 22.03 4.89
CA VAL A 389 -3.04 20.59 4.72
C VAL A 389 -2.04 19.90 3.77
N GLY A 390 -0.90 20.56 3.54
CA GLY A 390 0.21 20.05 2.74
C GLY A 390 1.05 19.00 3.45
N ARG A 391 1.98 18.38 2.71
CA ARG A 391 2.91 17.40 3.28
C ARG A 391 3.90 18.07 4.23
N ASP A 392 4.31 19.30 3.89
CA ASP A 392 5.41 20.06 4.48
C ASP A 392 4.93 21.08 5.54
N VAL A 393 3.72 20.89 6.08
CA VAL A 393 3.16 21.67 7.20
C VAL A 393 3.67 21.08 8.50
N ASP A 394 4.17 21.92 9.42
CA ASP A 394 4.63 21.49 10.73
C ASP A 394 3.50 20.84 11.54
N ASP A 395 3.83 19.82 12.34
CA ASP A 395 2.84 18.95 12.98
C ASP A 395 1.90 19.68 13.97
N GLU A 396 2.30 20.86 14.46
CA GLU A 396 1.51 21.77 15.31
C GLU A 396 0.47 22.61 14.52
N ASP A 397 0.74 22.91 13.25
CA ASP A 397 -0.13 23.73 12.37
C ASP A 397 -1.10 22.89 11.51
N ARG A 398 -1.02 21.56 11.61
CA ARG A 398 -1.86 20.63 10.83
C ARG A 398 -3.30 20.65 11.34
N VAL A 399 -4.25 20.73 10.40
CA VAL A 399 -5.68 20.51 10.72
C VAL A 399 -6.10 19.03 10.57
N VAL A 400 -5.38 18.26 9.74
CA VAL A 400 -5.61 16.81 9.54
C VAL A 400 -4.34 16.05 9.92
N PRO A 401 -4.41 15.05 10.81
CA PRO A 401 -3.21 14.41 11.36
C PRO A 401 -2.37 13.73 10.29
N SER A 402 -1.05 13.72 10.48
CA SER A 402 -0.13 12.99 9.61
C SER A 402 -0.31 11.47 9.77
N HIS A 403 0.13 10.67 8.79
CA HIS A 403 0.09 9.21 8.90
C HIS A 403 0.90 8.71 10.12
N SER A 404 1.98 9.41 10.50
CA SER A 404 2.79 9.09 11.68
C SER A 404 2.03 9.37 12.97
N GLN A 405 1.50 10.59 13.14
CA GLN A 405 0.75 10.98 14.34
C GLN A 405 -0.46 10.04 14.56
N LEU A 406 -1.23 9.76 13.50
CA LEU A 406 -2.39 8.84 13.56
C LEU A 406 -1.96 7.41 13.93
N LYS A 407 -0.94 6.87 13.27
CA LYS A 407 -0.39 5.53 13.58
C LYS A 407 0.08 5.42 15.03
N ASN A 408 0.67 6.48 15.57
CA ASN A 408 1.15 6.50 16.96
C ASN A 408 -0.02 6.57 17.97
N ARG A 409 -1.04 7.40 17.74
CA ARG A 409 -2.25 7.41 18.59
C ARG A 409 -2.98 6.05 18.55
N LEU A 410 -3.14 5.43 17.38
CA LEU A 410 -3.76 4.08 17.26
C LEU A 410 -2.94 2.99 17.99
N ARG A 411 -1.61 3.05 17.91
CA ARG A 411 -0.72 2.13 18.66
C ARG A 411 -0.81 2.32 20.17
N ALA A 412 -0.88 3.57 20.64
CA ALA A 412 -1.05 3.88 22.05
C ALA A 412 -2.41 3.36 22.57
N TRP A 413 -3.49 3.59 21.81
CA TRP A 413 -4.82 3.05 22.09
C TRP A 413 -4.82 1.51 22.13
N HIS A 414 -4.18 0.84 21.17
CA HIS A 414 -4.05 -0.63 21.18
C HIS A 414 -3.17 -1.17 22.32
N LYS A 415 -2.37 -0.33 22.98
CA LYS A 415 -1.59 -0.70 24.16
C LYS A 415 -2.41 -0.56 25.45
N SER A 416 -3.27 0.46 25.55
CA SER A 416 -4.17 0.67 26.70
C SER A 416 -5.42 -0.20 26.65
N GLN A 417 -5.99 -0.45 25.47
CA GLN A 417 -7.20 -1.23 25.27
C GLN A 417 -6.89 -2.71 25.10
N LYS A 418 -6.56 -3.34 26.22
CA LYS A 418 -6.36 -4.78 26.36
C LYS A 418 -6.98 -5.28 27.65
N THR A 419 -7.41 -6.53 27.68
CA THR A 419 -7.80 -7.21 28.92
C THR A 419 -6.59 -7.38 29.86
N SER A 420 -6.84 -7.76 31.12
CA SER A 420 -5.81 -8.09 32.11
C SER A 420 -4.77 -9.11 31.58
N CYS A 421 -5.22 -10.12 30.84
CA CYS A 421 -4.38 -11.13 30.17
C CYS A 421 -3.83 -10.69 28.78
N LYS A 422 -3.80 -9.37 28.50
CA LYS A 422 -3.25 -8.73 27.29
C LYS A 422 -3.94 -9.10 25.97
N LEU A 423 -5.20 -9.55 26.01
CA LEU A 423 -5.99 -9.91 24.82
C LEU A 423 -6.63 -8.67 24.16
N PRO A 424 -6.89 -8.69 22.84
CA PRO A 424 -7.47 -7.56 22.13
C PRO A 424 -8.97 -7.42 22.42
N THR A 425 -9.43 -6.20 22.73
CA THR A 425 -10.85 -5.84 22.82
C THR A 425 -11.45 -5.41 21.48
N ARG A 426 -10.60 -5.16 20.47
CA ARG A 426 -10.99 -4.76 19.11
C ARG A 426 -10.23 -5.58 18.08
N VAL A 427 -10.94 -6.11 17.08
CA VAL A 427 -10.34 -6.84 15.97
C VAL A 427 -10.64 -6.17 14.64
N SER A 428 -9.67 -6.22 13.71
CA SER A 428 -9.92 -5.95 12.30
C SER A 428 -9.58 -7.21 11.50
N ARG A 429 -10.39 -7.52 10.48
CA ARG A 429 -10.18 -8.68 9.60
C ARG A 429 -9.79 -8.21 8.20
N PRO A 430 -8.53 -7.79 7.96
CA PRO A 430 -8.06 -7.45 6.62
C PRO A 430 -8.21 -8.65 5.69
N LYS A 431 -8.49 -8.41 4.40
CA LYS A 431 -8.56 -9.50 3.42
C LYS A 431 -7.16 -10.03 3.14
N ARG A 432 -6.73 -11.05 3.91
CA ARG A 432 -5.53 -11.85 3.60
C ARG A 432 -5.79 -12.59 2.28
N ARG A 433 -4.93 -12.37 1.29
CA ARG A 433 -4.93 -13.12 0.02
C ARG A 433 -3.73 -14.05 0.01
N MET A 434 -3.97 -15.32 -0.20
CA MET A 434 -2.93 -16.32 -0.44
C MET A 434 -2.68 -16.41 -1.94
N SER A 435 -1.49 -16.87 -2.34
CA SER A 435 -1.25 -17.26 -3.73
C SER A 435 -1.99 -18.57 -4.01
N TRP A 436 -2.48 -18.76 -5.24
CA TRP A 436 -3.23 -19.98 -5.59
C TRP A 436 -2.34 -21.22 -5.42
N SER A 437 -2.82 -22.25 -4.73
CA SER A 437 -2.13 -23.54 -4.62
C SER A 437 -1.97 -24.21 -6.00
N LEU A 438 -0.97 -25.08 -6.13
CA LEU A 438 -0.76 -25.85 -7.36
C LEU A 438 -1.96 -26.76 -7.68
N GLU A 439 -2.59 -27.33 -6.65
CA GLU A 439 -3.83 -28.11 -6.78
C GLU A 439 -4.97 -27.25 -7.32
N HIS A 440 -5.16 -26.03 -6.81
CA HIS A 440 -6.22 -25.13 -7.26
C HIS A 440 -5.98 -24.69 -8.71
N VAL A 441 -4.75 -24.32 -9.07
CA VAL A 441 -4.38 -24.01 -10.46
C VAL A 441 -4.61 -25.24 -11.36
N SER A 442 -4.19 -26.44 -10.95
CA SER A 442 -4.42 -27.68 -11.71
C SER A 442 -5.91 -27.98 -11.89
N ARG A 443 -6.72 -27.86 -10.84
CA ARG A 443 -8.19 -28.03 -10.89
C ARG A 443 -8.87 -27.00 -11.79
N LEU A 444 -8.40 -25.75 -11.79
CA LEU A 444 -8.85 -24.71 -12.72
C LEU A 444 -8.52 -25.09 -14.17
N LEU A 445 -7.29 -25.50 -14.46
CA LEU A 445 -6.83 -25.91 -15.80
C LEU A 445 -7.51 -27.20 -16.30
N ARG A 446 -7.86 -28.12 -15.39
CA ARG A 446 -8.67 -29.33 -15.66
C ARG A 446 -10.18 -29.06 -15.69
N SER A 447 -10.63 -27.81 -15.55
CA SER A 447 -12.05 -27.47 -15.57
C SER A 447 -12.65 -27.45 -16.99
N PRO A 448 -13.99 -27.49 -17.14
CA PRO A 448 -14.67 -27.36 -18.44
C PRO A 448 -14.44 -26.02 -19.16
N ILE A 449 -13.82 -25.03 -18.51
CA ILE A 449 -13.39 -23.78 -19.16
C ILE A 449 -12.36 -24.08 -20.25
N TYR A 450 -11.39 -24.96 -19.94
CA TYR A 450 -10.27 -25.27 -20.83
C TYR A 450 -10.40 -26.64 -21.50
N LEU A 451 -10.81 -27.66 -20.75
CA LEU A 451 -11.08 -29.00 -21.31
C LEU A 451 -12.39 -29.05 -22.11
N GLY A 452 -13.23 -28.02 -22.02
CA GLY A 452 -14.44 -27.84 -22.82
C GLY A 452 -15.74 -28.20 -22.12
N THR A 453 -16.80 -27.47 -22.49
CA THR A 453 -18.16 -27.60 -21.97
C THR A 453 -19.08 -28.39 -22.91
N SER A 454 -20.12 -29.00 -22.37
CA SER A 454 -21.21 -29.65 -23.11
C SER A 454 -22.09 -28.69 -23.94
N SER A 455 -22.13 -27.39 -23.60
CA SER A 455 -22.99 -26.39 -24.26
C SER A 455 -22.44 -24.98 -24.08
N PRO A 456 -22.47 -24.10 -25.11
CA PRO A 456 -21.98 -22.74 -24.99
C PRO A 456 -22.59 -21.91 -23.85
N LYS A 457 -23.85 -22.21 -23.47
CA LYS A 457 -24.56 -21.53 -22.38
C LYS A 457 -24.26 -22.13 -20.98
N GLN A 458 -23.69 -23.34 -20.88
CA GLN A 458 -23.49 -24.05 -19.60
C GLN A 458 -21.99 -24.30 -19.31
N ARG A 459 -21.20 -23.24 -19.16
CA ARG A 459 -19.73 -23.32 -19.01
C ARG A 459 -19.21 -24.18 -17.86
N SER A 460 -20.00 -24.45 -16.83
CA SER A 460 -19.62 -25.30 -15.70
C SER A 460 -19.77 -26.80 -15.96
N ARG A 461 -20.51 -27.21 -17.01
CA ARG A 461 -20.84 -28.61 -17.27
C ARG A 461 -19.80 -29.28 -18.17
N LYS A 462 -19.12 -30.32 -17.65
CA LYS A 462 -18.15 -31.15 -18.38
C LYS A 462 -18.74 -31.64 -19.72
N ALA A 463 -17.97 -31.51 -20.79
CA ALA A 463 -18.30 -32.07 -22.10
C ALA A 463 -18.34 -33.60 -22.09
N THR A 464 -19.16 -34.19 -22.96
CA THR A 464 -18.99 -35.59 -23.42
C THR A 464 -18.25 -35.61 -24.74
N ALA A 465 -17.60 -36.74 -25.07
CA ALA A 465 -16.74 -36.86 -26.25
C ALA A 465 -17.40 -36.44 -27.58
N ARG A 466 -18.73 -36.61 -27.71
CA ARG A 466 -19.53 -36.21 -28.89
C ARG A 466 -19.92 -34.73 -28.92
N LYS A 467 -20.02 -34.03 -27.78
CA LYS A 467 -20.45 -32.62 -27.68
C LYS A 467 -19.51 -31.86 -26.73
N ARG A 468 -18.47 -31.27 -27.32
CA ARG A 468 -17.38 -30.54 -26.64
C ARG A 468 -17.18 -29.19 -27.30
N TYR A 469 -17.36 -28.10 -26.55
CA TYR A 469 -17.17 -26.73 -27.00
C TYR A 469 -16.09 -26.05 -26.14
N ILE A 470 -15.15 -25.35 -26.78
CA ILE A 470 -14.13 -24.52 -26.11
C ILE A 470 -14.32 -23.09 -26.64
N ILE A 471 -14.60 -22.14 -25.75
CA ILE A 471 -14.89 -20.75 -26.12
C ILE A 471 -13.76 -19.88 -25.61
N ARG A 472 -13.11 -19.16 -26.54
CA ARG A 472 -11.89 -18.37 -26.28
C ARG A 472 -12.22 -16.89 -26.04
N ASP A 473 -12.99 -16.62 -25.00
CA ASP A 473 -13.38 -15.27 -24.54
C ASP A 473 -12.60 -14.87 -23.28
N ALA A 474 -12.98 -13.76 -22.63
CA ALA A 474 -12.37 -13.27 -21.39
C ALA A 474 -12.30 -14.33 -20.28
N ILE A 475 -13.31 -15.20 -20.15
CA ILE A 475 -13.31 -16.27 -19.13
C ILE A 475 -12.22 -17.31 -19.38
N TYR A 476 -11.84 -17.54 -20.64
CA TYR A 476 -10.74 -18.43 -21.01
C TYR A 476 -9.38 -17.73 -20.91
N TRP A 477 -9.26 -16.53 -21.47
CA TRP A 477 -7.95 -15.87 -21.62
C TRP A 477 -7.49 -15.11 -20.38
N VAL A 478 -8.36 -14.32 -19.74
CA VAL A 478 -7.93 -13.43 -18.65
C VAL A 478 -7.30 -14.20 -17.50
N PRO A 479 -7.83 -15.34 -17.00
CA PRO A 479 -7.17 -16.08 -15.93
C PRO A 479 -5.78 -16.61 -16.32
N LEU A 480 -5.60 -17.09 -17.55
CA LEU A 480 -4.30 -17.53 -18.07
C LEU A 480 -3.30 -16.39 -18.12
N ILE A 481 -3.70 -15.22 -18.65
CA ILE A 481 -2.86 -14.03 -18.73
C ILE A 481 -2.54 -13.50 -17.32
N MET A 482 -3.47 -13.60 -16.36
CA MET A 482 -3.23 -13.20 -14.97
C MET A 482 -2.24 -14.09 -14.22
N ILE A 483 -2.26 -15.42 -14.43
CA ILE A 483 -1.26 -16.30 -13.80
C ILE A 483 0.10 -16.27 -14.52
N THR A 484 0.15 -16.01 -15.83
CA THR A 484 1.42 -16.03 -16.60
C THR A 484 2.10 -14.67 -16.75
N MET A 485 1.35 -13.57 -16.81
CA MET A 485 1.88 -12.20 -16.98
C MET A 485 1.56 -11.28 -15.80
N GLY A 486 0.71 -11.72 -14.87
CA GLY A 486 0.44 -10.98 -13.64
C GLY A 486 -0.39 -9.71 -13.82
N VAL A 487 -0.94 -9.40 -14.99
CA VAL A 487 -1.72 -8.15 -15.25
C VAL A 487 -2.95 -7.99 -14.33
N ARG A 488 -3.43 -6.76 -14.11
CA ARG A 488 -4.65 -6.51 -13.32
C ARG A 488 -5.88 -6.83 -14.19
N PRO A 489 -7.01 -7.28 -13.63
CA PRO A 489 -8.21 -7.59 -14.41
C PRO A 489 -8.70 -6.42 -15.26
N GLU A 490 -8.66 -5.18 -14.74
CA GLU A 490 -9.08 -4.00 -15.51
C GLU A 490 -8.12 -3.70 -16.66
N GLU A 491 -6.79 -3.77 -16.42
CA GLU A 491 -5.75 -3.54 -17.44
C GLU A 491 -5.91 -4.43 -18.68
N ILE A 492 -6.26 -5.71 -18.50
CA ILE A 492 -6.44 -6.67 -19.60
C ILE A 492 -7.82 -6.59 -20.25
N LEU A 493 -8.87 -6.18 -19.50
CA LEU A 493 -10.22 -6.03 -20.05
C LEU A 493 -10.41 -4.72 -20.80
N GLN A 494 -9.61 -3.69 -20.49
CA GLN A 494 -9.52 -2.43 -21.22
C GLN A 494 -8.49 -2.47 -22.35
N ALA A 495 -7.90 -3.61 -22.69
CA ALA A 495 -6.89 -3.65 -23.73
C ALA A 495 -7.48 -3.75 -25.14
N ALA A 496 -6.91 -2.98 -26.05
CA ALA A 496 -7.25 -2.95 -27.46
C ALA A 496 -6.41 -3.95 -28.28
N VAL A 497 -6.88 -4.27 -29.50
CA VAL A 497 -6.19 -5.15 -30.45
C VAL A 497 -4.88 -4.53 -30.98
N GLN A 498 -4.72 -3.21 -30.82
CA GLN A 498 -3.51 -2.46 -31.16
C GLN A 498 -2.42 -2.54 -30.08
N ASP A 499 -2.80 -2.71 -28.81
CA ASP A 499 -1.87 -2.80 -27.66
C ASP A 499 -0.97 -4.03 -27.71
N VAL A 500 -1.35 -5.03 -28.53
CA VAL A 500 -0.50 -6.17 -28.83
C VAL A 500 0.42 -5.84 -30.00
N VAL A 501 1.66 -5.50 -29.64
CA VAL A 501 2.71 -5.02 -30.54
C VAL A 501 3.84 -6.04 -30.70
N ARG A 502 4.69 -5.82 -31.70
CA ARG A 502 5.95 -6.56 -31.85
C ARG A 502 7.11 -5.64 -31.47
N ARG A 503 7.94 -6.07 -30.52
CA ARG A 503 9.18 -5.39 -30.06
C ARG A 503 10.27 -6.45 -29.93
N ASP A 504 11.51 -6.11 -30.27
CA ASP A 504 12.68 -7.02 -30.21
C ASP A 504 12.43 -8.42 -30.84
N GLY A 505 11.69 -8.44 -31.95
CA GLY A 505 11.29 -9.66 -32.65
C GLY A 505 10.16 -10.46 -31.98
N ILE A 506 9.89 -10.25 -30.69
CA ILE A 506 8.87 -10.95 -29.89
C ILE A 506 7.53 -10.19 -29.82
N LEU A 507 6.49 -10.86 -29.34
CA LEU A 507 5.15 -10.26 -29.18
C LEU A 507 5.00 -9.75 -27.74
N CYS A 508 4.57 -8.49 -27.60
CA CYS A 508 4.46 -7.80 -26.32
C CYS A 508 3.07 -7.18 -26.15
N PHE A 509 2.75 -6.89 -24.90
CA PHE A 509 1.52 -6.27 -24.45
C PHE A 509 1.84 -4.90 -23.88
N LEU A 510 1.30 -3.84 -24.48
CA LEU A 510 1.35 -2.49 -23.94
C LEU A 510 0.26 -2.35 -22.89
N VAL A 511 0.64 -2.17 -21.62
CA VAL A 511 -0.34 -1.87 -20.57
C VAL A 511 -0.42 -0.36 -20.39
N GLY A 512 -1.52 0.23 -20.84
CA GLY A 512 -1.94 1.58 -20.45
C GLY A 512 -1.50 2.73 -21.36
N ASP A 513 -1.43 2.48 -22.66
CA ASP A 513 -1.03 3.48 -23.66
C ASP A 513 -2.18 4.40 -24.12
N GLU A 514 -3.44 4.06 -23.81
CA GLU A 514 -4.61 4.89 -24.16
C GLU A 514 -4.57 6.28 -23.47
N GLU A 515 -4.95 7.32 -24.21
CA GLU A 515 -5.09 8.69 -23.69
C GLU A 515 -6.37 8.85 -22.83
N ASP A 516 -7.43 8.11 -23.16
CA ASP A 516 -8.73 8.12 -22.47
C ASP A 516 -8.84 7.12 -21.30
N ALA A 517 -7.86 6.24 -21.10
CA ALA A 517 -7.92 5.27 -20.02
C ALA A 517 -7.80 5.96 -18.66
N VAL A 518 -8.78 5.74 -17.78
CA VAL A 518 -8.76 6.14 -16.36
C VAL A 518 -7.78 5.26 -15.56
N LEU A 519 -6.52 5.25 -16.00
CA LEU A 519 -5.41 4.60 -15.33
C LEU A 519 -4.84 5.52 -14.26
N LYS A 520 -4.67 4.94 -13.07
CA LYS A 520 -4.61 5.73 -11.85
C LYS A 520 -3.32 6.52 -11.62
N ASN A 521 -2.32 6.31 -12.48
CA ASN A 521 -1.05 7.03 -12.55
C ASN A 521 -0.38 6.67 -13.90
N GLN A 522 0.22 7.66 -14.58
CA GLN A 522 1.08 7.45 -15.77
C GLN A 522 2.18 6.40 -15.53
N GLN A 523 2.66 6.31 -14.28
CA GLN A 523 3.66 5.34 -13.80
C GLN A 523 3.21 3.87 -13.87
N SER A 524 1.96 3.56 -14.24
CA SER A 524 1.49 2.17 -14.42
C SER A 524 1.83 1.60 -15.80
N ARG A 525 2.29 2.45 -16.73
CA ARG A 525 2.65 2.09 -18.11
C ARG A 525 3.80 1.09 -18.11
N ARG A 526 3.66 0.00 -18.87
CA ARG A 526 4.71 -1.01 -19.03
C ARG A 526 4.49 -1.87 -20.27
N VAL A 527 5.60 -2.34 -20.83
CA VAL A 527 5.63 -3.33 -21.92
C VAL A 527 5.90 -4.70 -21.28
N LEU A 528 5.02 -5.68 -21.49
CA LEU A 528 5.21 -7.05 -21.01
C LEU A 528 5.33 -8.02 -22.19
N PRO A 529 6.38 -8.84 -22.28
CA PRO A 529 6.46 -9.89 -23.30
C PRO A 529 5.38 -10.95 -23.06
N ILE A 530 4.79 -11.46 -24.13
CA ILE A 530 3.77 -12.50 -24.06
C ILE A 530 4.46 -13.88 -23.90
N PRO A 531 4.14 -14.63 -22.82
CA PRO A 531 4.79 -15.91 -22.55
C PRO A 531 4.51 -16.95 -23.63
N GLN A 532 5.50 -17.81 -23.87
CA GLN A 532 5.50 -18.83 -24.92
C GLN A 532 4.27 -19.74 -24.81
N ILE A 533 3.90 -20.14 -23.59
CA ILE A 533 2.73 -20.98 -23.35
C ILE A 533 1.40 -20.39 -23.86
N LEU A 534 1.26 -19.05 -23.91
CA LEU A 534 0.10 -18.41 -24.53
C LEU A 534 0.19 -18.42 -26.06
N LEU A 535 1.39 -18.24 -26.61
CA LEU A 535 1.65 -18.31 -28.05
C LEU A 535 1.41 -19.73 -28.59
N ASP A 536 1.84 -20.76 -27.86
CA ASP A 536 1.63 -22.18 -28.17
C ASP A 536 0.16 -22.56 -28.13
N LEU A 537 -0.61 -21.99 -27.19
CA LEU A 537 -2.08 -22.10 -27.17
C LEU A 537 -2.74 -21.40 -28.38
N GLY A 538 -2.02 -20.63 -29.17
CA GLY A 538 -2.53 -19.94 -30.36
C GLY A 538 -3.04 -18.52 -30.12
N PHE A 539 -2.57 -17.83 -29.08
CA PHE A 539 -3.00 -16.45 -28.76
C PHE A 539 -2.73 -15.48 -29.93
N ARG A 540 -1.58 -15.61 -30.61
CA ARG A 540 -1.25 -14.81 -31.80
C ARG A 540 -2.30 -14.96 -32.90
N GLN A 541 -2.71 -16.18 -33.23
CA GLN A 541 -3.69 -16.47 -34.27
C GLN A 541 -5.07 -15.92 -33.88
N TRP A 542 -5.43 -16.01 -32.60
CA TRP A 542 -6.66 -15.45 -32.05
C TRP A 542 -6.70 -13.90 -32.15
N ILE A 543 -5.61 -13.21 -31.83
CA ILE A 543 -5.50 -11.74 -32.03
C ILE A 543 -5.57 -11.36 -33.51
N VAL A 544 -4.88 -12.10 -34.39
CA VAL A 544 -4.94 -11.86 -35.84
C VAL A 544 -6.35 -12.07 -36.39
N ALA A 545 -7.12 -13.03 -35.86
CA ALA A 545 -8.52 -13.21 -36.21
C ALA A 545 -9.37 -11.99 -35.78
N LYS A 546 -9.21 -11.49 -34.54
CA LYS A 546 -9.88 -10.26 -34.06
C LYS A 546 -9.54 -9.02 -34.89
N ARG A 547 -8.27 -8.85 -35.27
CA ARG A 547 -7.85 -7.74 -36.14
C ARG A 547 -8.49 -7.85 -37.53
N LYS A 548 -8.69 -9.06 -38.04
CA LYS A 548 -9.38 -9.31 -39.32
C LYS A 548 -10.90 -9.15 -39.25
N SER A 549 -11.54 -9.36 -38.09
CA SER A 549 -12.97 -9.07 -37.89
C SER A 549 -13.27 -7.59 -37.62
N GLY A 550 -12.26 -6.72 -37.59
CA GLY A 550 -12.43 -5.29 -37.32
C GLY A 550 -12.72 -4.97 -35.85
N GLU A 551 -12.45 -5.89 -34.93
CA GLU A 551 -12.64 -5.66 -33.50
C GLU A 551 -11.56 -4.72 -32.95
N THR A 552 -11.99 -3.68 -32.22
CA THR A 552 -11.09 -2.72 -31.56
C THR A 552 -10.60 -3.23 -30.21
N TRP A 553 -11.46 -3.83 -29.40
CA TRP A 553 -11.13 -4.36 -28.07
C TRP A 553 -10.76 -5.84 -28.10
N LEU A 554 -9.87 -6.28 -27.20
CA LEU A 554 -9.60 -7.72 -27.02
C LEU A 554 -10.80 -8.46 -26.42
N PHE A 555 -11.59 -7.82 -25.55
CA PHE A 555 -12.72 -8.44 -24.84
C PHE A 555 -14.03 -7.61 -24.92
N PRO A 556 -14.61 -7.39 -26.12
CA PRO A 556 -15.84 -6.61 -26.30
C PRO A 556 -17.07 -7.23 -25.60
N GLU A 557 -17.05 -8.52 -25.27
CA GLU A 557 -18.11 -9.22 -24.55
C GLU A 557 -18.20 -8.89 -23.05
N ILE A 558 -17.19 -8.18 -22.51
CA ILE A 558 -17.19 -7.63 -21.15
C ILE A 558 -17.46 -6.14 -21.21
N GLN A 559 -18.73 -5.80 -20.98
CA GLN A 559 -19.21 -4.42 -20.88
C GLN A 559 -18.91 -3.84 -19.48
N PRO A 560 -18.61 -2.52 -19.39
CA PRO A 560 -18.38 -1.84 -18.12
C PRO A 560 -19.61 -1.86 -17.21
N ASP A 561 -19.39 -1.80 -15.89
CA ASP A 561 -20.49 -1.70 -14.93
C ASP A 561 -21.16 -0.32 -14.95
N LYS A 562 -22.47 -0.26 -14.69
CA LYS A 562 -23.25 0.99 -14.73
C LYS A 562 -22.89 2.01 -13.64
N SER A 563 -22.26 1.59 -12.55
CA SER A 563 -21.97 2.44 -11.38
C SER A 563 -20.59 3.11 -11.44
N HIS A 564 -19.57 2.43 -11.98
CA HIS A 564 -18.19 2.88 -11.94
C HIS A 564 -17.42 2.76 -13.26
N GLY A 565 -18.09 2.34 -14.35
CA GLY A 565 -17.45 2.21 -15.67
C GLY A 565 -16.43 1.06 -15.78
N ARG A 566 -16.34 0.17 -14.78
CA ARG A 566 -15.30 -0.86 -14.67
C ARG A 566 -15.72 -2.18 -15.31
N ARG A 567 -14.90 -2.70 -16.21
CA ARG A 567 -15.10 -4.03 -16.83
C ARG A 567 -14.75 -5.14 -15.84
N SER A 568 -13.80 -4.92 -14.94
CA SER A 568 -13.35 -5.92 -13.94
C SER A 568 -14.41 -6.29 -12.91
N GLN A 569 -15.36 -5.42 -12.60
CA GLN A 569 -16.46 -5.74 -11.70
C GLN A 569 -17.41 -6.76 -12.35
N THR A 570 -17.92 -6.44 -13.55
CA THR A 570 -18.75 -7.34 -14.37
C THR A 570 -18.08 -8.69 -14.62
N PHE A 571 -16.80 -8.68 -14.99
CA PHE A 571 -16.03 -9.91 -15.22
C PHE A 571 -15.79 -10.70 -13.92
N GLY A 572 -15.39 -10.02 -12.85
CA GLY A 572 -15.09 -10.63 -11.56
C GLY A 572 -16.30 -11.32 -10.93
N ASP A 573 -17.51 -10.76 -11.10
CA ASP A 573 -18.73 -11.39 -10.62
C ASP A 573 -19.16 -12.58 -11.52
N ARG A 574 -19.00 -12.47 -12.85
CA ARG A 574 -19.19 -13.61 -13.78
C ARG A 574 -18.26 -14.78 -13.44
N LEU A 575 -16.96 -14.50 -13.25
CA LEU A 575 -15.97 -15.53 -12.93
C LEU A 575 -16.19 -16.11 -11.52
N ARG A 576 -16.51 -15.28 -10.51
CA ARG A 576 -16.80 -15.77 -9.14
C ARG A 576 -17.98 -16.74 -9.12
N ASN A 577 -19.05 -16.44 -9.86
CA ASN A 577 -20.20 -17.34 -9.97
C ASN A 577 -19.83 -18.66 -10.66
N LEU A 578 -19.02 -18.61 -11.73
CA LEU A 578 -18.55 -19.81 -12.42
C LEU A 578 -17.63 -20.67 -11.52
N LEU A 579 -16.67 -20.05 -10.82
CA LEU A 579 -15.81 -20.72 -9.85
C LEU A 579 -16.62 -21.37 -8.72
N LYS A 580 -17.66 -20.68 -8.22
CA LYS A 580 -18.61 -21.25 -7.24
C LYS A 580 -19.28 -22.52 -7.79
N THR A 581 -19.80 -22.49 -9.02
CA THR A 581 -20.41 -23.69 -9.65
C THR A 581 -19.39 -24.82 -9.88
N LEU A 582 -18.13 -24.49 -10.12
CA LEU A 582 -17.03 -25.46 -10.28
C LEU A 582 -16.45 -25.98 -8.95
N LYS A 583 -16.96 -25.53 -7.79
CA LYS A 583 -16.39 -25.79 -6.45
C LYS A 583 -14.92 -25.34 -6.34
N LEU A 584 -14.59 -24.21 -6.97
CA LEU A 584 -13.29 -23.51 -7.01
C LEU A 584 -13.38 -22.10 -6.39
N GLN A 585 -14.33 -21.88 -5.48
CA GLN A 585 -14.46 -20.61 -4.78
C GLN A 585 -13.72 -20.71 -3.45
N ASP A 586 -12.67 -19.90 -3.29
CA ASP A 586 -12.01 -19.65 -2.01
C ASP A 586 -12.03 -18.14 -1.66
N ALA A 587 -11.98 -17.82 -0.37
CA ALA A 587 -12.05 -16.44 0.12
C ALA A 587 -10.71 -15.69 0.07
N ARG A 588 -9.60 -16.43 0.17
CA ARG A 588 -8.21 -15.96 0.15
C ARG A 588 -7.62 -15.98 -1.28
N GLU A 589 -7.99 -16.97 -2.08
CA GLU A 589 -7.53 -17.16 -3.47
C GLU A 589 -8.52 -16.53 -4.48
N ASP A 590 -8.81 -15.24 -4.33
CA ASP A 590 -9.67 -14.52 -5.29
C ASP A 590 -8.97 -14.28 -6.65
N ILE A 591 -9.67 -13.67 -7.62
CA ILE A 591 -9.07 -13.39 -8.93
C ILE A 591 -7.79 -12.52 -8.83
N TYR A 592 -7.72 -11.60 -7.86
CA TYR A 592 -6.54 -10.77 -7.65
C TYR A 592 -5.37 -11.54 -7.00
N ALA A 593 -5.63 -12.72 -6.42
CA ALA A 593 -4.59 -13.62 -5.98
C ALA A 593 -3.82 -14.29 -7.14
N MET A 594 -4.38 -14.42 -8.34
CA MET A 594 -3.65 -14.96 -9.51
C MET A 594 -2.35 -14.20 -9.81
N ARG A 595 -2.37 -12.86 -9.64
CA ARG A 595 -1.18 -11.99 -9.72
C ARG A 595 -0.15 -12.30 -8.62
N ARG A 596 -0.60 -12.67 -7.42
CA ARG A 596 0.29 -13.13 -6.34
C ARG A 596 0.86 -14.52 -6.65
N THR A 597 0.09 -15.40 -7.29
CA THR A 597 0.57 -16.72 -7.75
C THR A 597 1.77 -16.59 -8.70
N LEU A 598 1.75 -15.65 -9.65
CA LEU A 598 2.93 -15.35 -10.46
C LEU A 598 4.10 -14.86 -9.60
N SER A 599 3.86 -13.88 -8.73
CA SER A 599 4.90 -13.33 -7.83
C SER A 599 5.58 -14.41 -6.97
N SER A 600 4.79 -15.32 -6.38
CA SER A 600 5.28 -16.45 -5.59
C SER A 600 6.01 -17.49 -6.43
N LYS A 601 5.61 -17.72 -7.69
CA LYS A 601 6.34 -18.61 -8.59
C LYS A 601 7.68 -18.02 -9.02
N LEU A 602 7.72 -16.74 -9.39
CA LEU A 602 8.96 -16.01 -9.68
C LEU A 602 9.89 -15.98 -8.45
N MET A 603 9.34 -15.86 -7.24
CA MET A 603 10.09 -15.97 -5.98
C MET A 603 10.68 -17.37 -5.76
N GLY A 604 9.92 -18.43 -6.02
CA GLY A 604 10.43 -19.81 -5.98
C GLY A 604 11.49 -20.11 -7.06
N LEU A 605 11.53 -19.31 -8.12
CA LEU A 605 12.59 -19.28 -9.13
C LEU A 605 13.72 -18.29 -8.78
N GLY A 606 13.87 -17.87 -7.51
CA GLY A 606 14.97 -17.03 -7.05
C GLY A 606 15.01 -15.59 -7.60
N ILE A 607 14.00 -15.16 -8.36
CA ILE A 607 13.97 -13.83 -9.00
C ILE A 607 13.75 -12.76 -7.94
N ASP A 608 14.54 -11.68 -7.99
CA ASP A 608 14.58 -10.63 -6.97
C ASP A 608 13.26 -9.82 -6.85
N THR A 609 13.11 -9.09 -5.75
CA THR A 609 11.90 -8.30 -5.50
C THR A 609 11.68 -7.21 -6.53
N GLY A 610 12.70 -6.45 -6.93
CA GLY A 610 12.59 -5.34 -7.86
C GLY A 610 12.15 -5.79 -9.25
N THR A 611 12.75 -6.85 -9.79
CA THR A 611 12.33 -7.44 -11.08
C THR A 611 10.90 -7.96 -11.03
N ARG A 612 10.48 -8.60 -9.92
CA ARG A 612 9.07 -8.98 -9.71
C ARG A 612 8.16 -7.74 -9.64
N GLN A 613 8.54 -6.66 -8.94
CA GLN A 613 7.72 -5.44 -8.91
C GLN A 613 7.63 -4.76 -10.28
N ARG A 614 8.67 -4.84 -11.12
CA ARG A 614 8.68 -4.33 -12.50
C ARG A 614 7.66 -5.06 -13.38
N ILE A 615 7.67 -6.40 -13.39
CA ILE A 615 6.64 -7.22 -14.05
C ILE A 615 5.24 -6.85 -13.52
N LEU A 616 5.14 -6.72 -12.20
CA LEU A 616 3.90 -6.48 -11.46
C LEU A 616 3.58 -5.00 -11.25
N GLY A 617 4.14 -4.06 -12.03
CA GLY A 617 3.86 -2.62 -11.97
C GLY A 617 3.54 -2.09 -10.56
N HIS A 618 4.45 -2.28 -9.62
CA HIS A 618 4.39 -1.76 -8.26
C HIS A 618 5.57 -0.83 -8.00
N LEU A 619 5.30 0.32 -7.35
CA LEU A 619 6.33 1.27 -6.92
C LEU A 619 7.02 0.73 -5.66
N GLU A 620 8.35 0.79 -5.62
CA GLU A 620 9.10 0.71 -4.36
C GLU A 620 9.09 2.08 -3.64
N GLY A 621 9.19 2.06 -2.31
CA GLY A 621 9.02 3.22 -1.46
C GLY A 621 10.20 4.21 -1.43
N THR A 622 11.20 3.98 -2.29
CA THR A 622 12.43 4.77 -2.38
C THR A 622 12.69 5.13 -3.84
N THR A 623 12.98 6.40 -4.07
CA THR A 623 13.16 7.04 -5.37
C THR A 623 14.15 6.31 -6.28
N ILE A 624 13.68 5.78 -7.41
CA ILE A 624 14.33 5.81 -8.73
C ILE A 624 13.23 5.61 -9.78
N ASP A 625 13.15 6.51 -10.75
CA ASP A 625 12.31 6.37 -11.94
C ASP A 625 12.77 5.19 -12.82
N ARG A 626 11.78 4.47 -13.37
CA ARG A 626 11.70 4.02 -14.79
C ARG A 626 10.65 2.91 -14.93
N HIS A 627 9.38 3.31 -14.98
CA HIS A 627 8.32 2.49 -15.60
C HIS A 627 8.11 2.89 -17.07
N TYR A 628 9.21 2.88 -17.80
CA TYR A 628 9.29 2.72 -19.25
C TYR A 628 10.45 1.76 -19.47
N SER A 629 10.16 0.51 -19.86
CA SER A 629 11.19 -0.47 -20.17
C SER A 629 10.83 -1.24 -21.43
N ASP A 630 11.08 -0.59 -22.55
CA ASP A 630 11.33 -1.21 -23.85
C ASP A 630 12.67 -1.97 -23.89
N HIS A 631 13.61 -1.68 -22.99
CA HIS A 631 14.85 -2.45 -22.81
C HIS A 631 14.68 -3.71 -21.93
N GLY A 632 15.39 -4.79 -22.28
CA GLY A 632 15.41 -6.05 -21.51
C GLY A 632 14.17 -6.93 -21.72
N LEU A 633 13.43 -6.77 -22.81
CA LEU A 633 12.20 -7.53 -23.08
C LEU A 633 12.44 -9.03 -23.32
N LEU A 634 13.62 -9.40 -23.82
CA LEU A 634 14.03 -10.81 -23.98
C LEU A 634 14.27 -11.47 -22.61
N GLU A 635 15.01 -10.83 -21.71
CA GLU A 635 15.21 -11.31 -20.33
C GLU A 635 13.86 -11.47 -19.61
N LEU A 636 12.99 -10.46 -19.69
CA LEU A 636 11.63 -10.54 -19.12
C LEU A 636 10.81 -11.67 -19.74
N LYS A 637 11.02 -12.01 -21.02
CA LYS A 637 10.35 -13.15 -21.67
C LYS A 637 10.85 -14.46 -21.06
N ASP A 638 12.16 -14.64 -20.96
CA ASP A 638 12.79 -15.85 -20.42
C ASP A 638 12.35 -16.08 -18.95
N LEU A 639 12.25 -15.02 -18.14
CA LEU A 639 11.74 -15.10 -16.76
C LEU A 639 10.26 -15.51 -16.67
N LEU A 640 9.40 -15.05 -17.58
CA LEU A 640 7.99 -15.45 -17.61
C LEU A 640 7.81 -16.86 -18.20
N ASP A 641 8.63 -17.24 -19.19
CA ASP A 641 8.61 -18.56 -19.82
C ASP A 641 9.11 -19.67 -18.88
N ALA A 642 10.02 -19.34 -17.94
CA ALA A 642 10.45 -20.24 -16.88
C ALA A 642 9.32 -20.63 -15.89
N VAL A 643 8.21 -19.90 -15.86
CA VAL A 643 7.10 -20.17 -14.93
C VAL A 643 6.22 -21.32 -15.44
N ASN A 644 6.54 -22.52 -14.98
CA ASN A 644 5.81 -23.74 -15.34
C ASN A 644 4.57 -24.00 -14.45
N TYR A 645 3.39 -24.03 -15.07
CA TYR A 645 2.11 -24.44 -14.46
C TYR A 645 1.64 -25.84 -14.90
N GLY A 646 2.50 -26.62 -15.55
CA GLY A 646 2.22 -27.98 -16.02
C GLY A 646 1.22 -28.05 -17.18
N ILE A 647 0.93 -26.96 -17.88
CA ILE A 647 -0.08 -26.91 -18.95
C ILE A 647 0.36 -27.77 -20.14
N GLU A 648 -0.47 -28.75 -20.54
CA GLU A 648 -0.24 -29.50 -21.78
C GLU A 648 -1.04 -28.90 -22.93
N VAL A 649 -0.33 -28.42 -23.95
CA VAL A 649 -0.92 -27.98 -25.22
C VAL A 649 -0.98 -29.16 -26.20
N GLY A 650 -2.12 -29.32 -26.86
CA GLY A 650 -2.29 -30.29 -27.94
C GLY A 650 -3.28 -29.79 -28.99
N SER A 651 -3.52 -30.59 -30.03
CA SER A 651 -4.39 -30.24 -31.15
C SER A 651 -5.54 -31.23 -31.32
N ASP A 652 -6.76 -30.73 -31.47
CA ASP A 652 -7.94 -31.53 -31.84
C ASP A 652 -8.56 -30.89 -33.09
N ARG A 653 -8.68 -31.69 -34.16
CA ARG A 653 -9.12 -31.25 -35.50
C ARG A 653 -10.47 -30.54 -35.50
N ARG A 654 -11.30 -30.76 -34.47
CA ARG A 654 -12.64 -30.15 -34.33
C ARG A 654 -12.63 -28.66 -33.99
N PHE A 655 -11.55 -28.14 -33.42
CA PHE A 655 -11.49 -26.74 -32.98
C PHE A 655 -10.71 -25.83 -33.93
N GLY A 656 -9.81 -26.37 -34.76
CA GLY A 656 -8.98 -25.58 -35.67
C GLY A 656 -7.93 -24.70 -34.97
N PHE A 657 -7.70 -24.90 -33.67
CA PHE A 657 -6.70 -24.20 -32.87
C PHE A 657 -6.11 -25.12 -31.78
N PRO A 658 -4.91 -24.80 -31.22
CA PRO A 658 -4.36 -25.53 -30.09
C PRO A 658 -5.21 -25.38 -28.83
N ILE A 659 -5.35 -26.45 -28.07
CA ILE A 659 -6.17 -26.55 -26.86
C ILE A 659 -5.36 -27.10 -25.69
N ILE A 660 -5.81 -26.82 -24.47
CA ILE A 660 -5.31 -27.53 -23.29
C ILE A 660 -5.89 -28.95 -23.32
N VAL A 661 -5.01 -29.95 -23.35
CA VAL A 661 -5.41 -31.37 -23.34
C VAL A 661 -5.33 -31.97 -21.94
N GLY A 662 -4.47 -31.42 -21.09
CA GLY A 662 -4.24 -31.92 -19.74
C GLY A 662 -3.37 -31.00 -18.90
N ASN A 663 -2.92 -31.50 -17.75
CA ASN A 663 -2.04 -30.78 -16.85
C ASN A 663 -1.12 -31.77 -16.11
N ARG A 664 0.19 -31.70 -16.43
CA ARG A 664 1.29 -32.53 -15.86
C ARG A 664 1.81 -32.05 -14.52
N THR A 665 1.17 -31.08 -13.87
CA THR A 665 1.54 -30.76 -12.48
C THR A 665 1.46 -32.05 -11.68
N ALA A 666 2.61 -32.50 -11.15
CA ALA A 666 2.64 -33.58 -10.19
C ALA A 666 1.88 -33.07 -8.96
N LEU A 667 0.61 -33.47 -8.87
CA LEU A 667 -0.15 -33.37 -7.65
C LEU A 667 0.41 -34.48 -6.77
N GLN A 668 1.40 -34.11 -5.98
CA GLN A 668 1.91 -34.95 -4.91
C GLN A 668 0.77 -35.22 -3.94
N THR A 669 0.67 -36.43 -3.41
CA THR A 669 -0.34 -36.73 -2.38
C THR A 669 -0.13 -35.78 -1.21
N ALA A 670 -1.22 -35.34 -0.59
CA ALA A 670 -1.13 -34.49 0.57
C ALA A 670 -0.86 -35.34 1.81
N LEU A 671 0.06 -34.89 2.67
CA LEU A 671 0.22 -35.41 4.02
C LEU A 671 -0.36 -34.38 4.99
N ASP A 672 -1.38 -34.80 5.74
CA ASP A 672 -1.89 -34.04 6.87
C ASP A 672 -0.87 -34.13 8.01
N VAL A 673 -0.42 -32.96 8.48
CA VAL A 673 0.58 -32.85 9.54
C VAL A 673 -0.12 -32.54 10.86
N ASP A 674 -0.06 -33.50 11.78
CA ASP A 674 -0.46 -33.34 13.17
C ASP A 674 0.78 -33.15 14.04
N VAL A 675 0.67 -32.29 15.05
CA VAL A 675 1.74 -32.08 16.05
C VAL A 675 1.18 -32.01 17.46
N ALA A 676 1.89 -32.66 18.40
CA ALA A 676 1.73 -32.39 19.82
C ALA A 676 2.68 -31.26 20.23
N LEU A 677 2.23 -30.40 21.14
CA LEU A 677 3.02 -29.31 21.70
C LEU A 677 3.32 -29.53 23.18
N THR A 678 4.39 -28.94 23.67
CA THR A 678 4.69 -28.78 25.10
C THR A 678 4.01 -27.54 25.68
N ASP A 679 4.04 -27.39 27.01
CA ASP A 679 3.59 -26.16 27.72
C ASP A 679 4.34 -24.90 27.28
N ARG A 680 5.50 -25.04 26.60
CA ARG A 680 6.30 -23.95 26.03
C ARG A 680 6.00 -23.66 24.55
N GLN A 681 4.97 -24.31 23.99
CA GLN A 681 4.59 -24.25 22.56
C GLN A 681 5.66 -24.82 21.60
N GLU A 682 6.64 -25.58 22.12
CA GLU A 682 7.59 -26.35 21.29
C GLU A 682 6.97 -27.69 20.85
N VAL A 683 7.30 -28.17 19.65
CA VAL A 683 6.85 -29.47 19.14
C VAL A 683 7.40 -30.61 20.01
N SER A 684 6.54 -31.48 20.54
CA SER A 684 6.92 -32.68 21.33
C SER A 684 6.78 -33.98 20.54
N ALA A 685 5.84 -34.04 19.60
CA ALA A 685 5.70 -35.14 18.64
C ALA A 685 5.09 -34.64 17.32
N VAL A 686 5.35 -35.36 16.24
CA VAL A 686 4.85 -35.09 14.88
C VAL A 686 4.33 -36.38 14.26
N GLN A 687 3.22 -36.30 13.55
CA GLN A 687 2.69 -37.37 12.72
C GLN A 687 2.29 -36.79 11.35
N LEU A 688 2.66 -37.49 10.28
CA LEU A 688 2.28 -37.17 8.90
C LEU A 688 1.46 -38.34 8.36
N ARG A 689 0.20 -38.05 7.98
CA ARG A 689 -0.77 -39.06 7.50
C ARG A 689 -1.18 -38.74 6.07
N ASP A 690 -1.34 -39.74 5.22
CA ASP A 690 -1.85 -39.54 3.86
C ASP A 690 -3.29 -39.01 3.91
N ALA A 691 -3.54 -37.86 3.29
CA ALA A 691 -4.84 -37.17 3.40
C ALA A 691 -5.98 -37.87 2.62
N GLU A 692 -5.68 -38.87 1.78
CA GLU A 692 -6.70 -39.70 1.11
C GLU A 692 -6.88 -41.08 1.78
N THR A 693 -5.84 -41.68 2.36
CA THR A 693 -5.92 -43.02 2.99
C THR A 693 -5.89 -43.05 4.52
N ASP A 694 -5.54 -41.94 5.18
CA ASP A 694 -5.26 -41.81 6.62
C ASP A 694 -4.10 -42.70 7.14
N GLU A 695 -3.28 -43.23 6.24
CA GLU A 695 -2.12 -44.06 6.58
C GLU A 695 -0.95 -43.19 7.09
N ILE A 696 -0.33 -43.60 8.21
CA ILE A 696 0.80 -42.89 8.80
C ILE A 696 2.07 -43.11 7.95
N VAL A 697 2.52 -42.05 7.28
CA VAL A 697 3.72 -42.03 6.42
C VAL A 697 4.99 -41.72 7.23
N PHE A 698 4.85 -40.97 8.33
CA PHE A 698 5.92 -40.73 9.29
C PHE A 698 5.37 -40.34 10.66
N GLU A 699 6.00 -40.83 11.73
CA GLU A 699 5.74 -40.37 13.08
C GLU A 699 7.01 -40.37 13.94
N ALA A 700 7.12 -39.39 14.83
CA ALA A 700 8.23 -39.28 15.76
C ALA A 700 7.87 -38.47 17.01
N SER A 701 8.50 -38.81 18.14
CA SER A 701 8.58 -37.96 19.32
C SER A 701 9.98 -37.32 19.40
N ILE A 702 10.08 -36.08 19.88
CA ILE A 702 11.36 -35.36 19.95
C ILE A 702 12.06 -35.68 21.27
N SER A 703 13.32 -36.12 21.19
CA SER A 703 14.19 -36.41 22.34
C SER A 703 14.15 -35.29 23.39
N GLY A 704 14.02 -35.67 24.67
CA GLY A 704 14.00 -34.71 25.78
C GLY A 704 12.70 -33.91 25.97
N ARG A 705 11.74 -33.97 25.03
CA ARG A 705 10.41 -33.35 25.19
C ARG A 705 9.36 -34.39 25.57
N LYS A 706 8.52 -34.09 26.57
CA LYS A 706 7.49 -35.02 27.05
C LYS A 706 6.27 -34.98 26.10
N ALA A 707 6.18 -35.97 25.21
CA ALA A 707 5.00 -36.17 24.37
C ALA A 707 3.77 -36.65 25.19
N PRO A 708 2.53 -36.44 24.70
CA PRO A 708 1.33 -36.99 25.34
C PRO A 708 1.33 -38.52 25.32
N SER A 709 0.79 -39.16 26.36
CA SER A 709 0.71 -40.62 26.45
C SER A 709 -0.54 -41.24 25.81
N GLY A 710 -1.43 -40.42 25.26
CA GLY A 710 -2.66 -40.86 24.58
C GLY A 710 -2.48 -40.98 23.07
N TYR A 711 -3.32 -41.78 22.44
CA TYR A 711 -3.43 -41.88 20.98
C TYR A 711 -3.72 -40.50 20.35
N PRO A 712 -3.09 -40.13 19.20
CA PRO A 712 -2.26 -40.96 18.32
C PRO A 712 -0.75 -41.01 18.66
N TRP A 713 -0.32 -40.47 19.80
CA TRP A 713 1.10 -40.28 20.15
C TRP A 713 1.75 -41.48 20.88
N ASN A 714 0.98 -42.54 21.11
CA ASN A 714 1.38 -43.69 21.92
C ASN A 714 2.22 -44.69 21.12
N GLY A 715 3.55 -44.55 21.19
CA GLY A 715 4.51 -45.47 20.57
C GLY A 715 5.42 -44.84 19.52
N CYS A 716 5.25 -43.55 19.21
CA CYS A 716 6.07 -42.85 18.22
C CYS A 716 7.56 -42.89 18.61
N ARG A 717 8.41 -43.31 17.66
CA ARG A 717 9.87 -43.43 17.83
C ARG A 717 10.50 -42.09 18.26
N GLN A 718 11.39 -42.13 19.26
CA GLN A 718 12.18 -40.95 19.64
C GLN A 718 13.27 -40.66 18.61
N LEU A 719 13.40 -39.39 18.21
CA LEU A 719 14.40 -38.87 17.28
C LEU A 719 14.86 -37.47 17.73
N GLU A 720 16.06 -37.07 17.30
CA GLU A 720 16.57 -35.71 17.53
C GLU A 720 15.82 -34.67 16.68
N GLU A 721 15.77 -33.44 17.18
CA GLU A 721 14.97 -32.36 16.58
C GLU A 721 15.36 -32.07 15.12
N ILE A 722 16.66 -32.12 14.82
CA ILE A 722 17.22 -31.91 13.47
C ILE A 722 16.81 -33.06 12.52
N ASP A 723 16.79 -34.31 12.99
CA ASP A 723 16.44 -35.47 12.16
C ASP A 723 14.94 -35.46 11.80
N VAL A 724 14.09 -35.06 12.74
CA VAL A 724 12.66 -34.85 12.50
C VAL A 724 12.45 -33.75 11.45
N ALA A 725 13.10 -32.60 11.61
CA ALA A 725 13.04 -31.50 10.65
C ALA A 725 13.54 -31.93 9.25
N ALA A 726 14.69 -32.58 9.16
CA ALA A 726 15.27 -33.08 7.91
C ALA A 726 14.36 -34.11 7.23
N ARG A 727 13.70 -34.99 8.00
CA ARG A 727 12.77 -35.98 7.46
C ARG A 727 11.50 -35.34 6.92
N ILE A 728 10.94 -34.34 7.60
CA ILE A 728 9.78 -33.58 7.12
C ILE A 728 10.13 -32.80 5.85
N ILE A 729 11.30 -32.17 5.77
CA ILE A 729 11.77 -31.51 4.53
C ILE A 729 11.99 -32.54 3.41
N SER A 730 12.52 -33.74 3.71
CA SER A 730 12.65 -34.80 2.71
C SER A 730 11.29 -35.27 2.18
N LEU A 731 10.27 -35.32 3.04
CA LEU A 731 8.90 -35.68 2.64
C LEU A 731 8.21 -34.54 1.89
N SER A 732 8.42 -33.27 2.25
CA SER A 732 7.87 -32.11 1.53
C SER A 732 8.40 -31.94 0.10
N ARG A 733 9.51 -32.61 -0.24
CA ARG A 733 10.01 -32.74 -1.62
C ARG A 733 9.21 -33.75 -2.46
N GLN A 734 8.47 -34.66 -1.81
CA GLN A 734 7.73 -35.78 -2.42
C GLN A 734 6.20 -35.66 -2.26
N TYR A 735 5.75 -34.95 -1.22
CA TYR A 735 4.36 -34.80 -0.77
C TYR A 735 4.01 -33.32 -0.53
N SER A 736 2.75 -32.96 -0.78
CA SER A 736 2.20 -31.66 -0.35
C SER A 736 1.95 -31.73 1.16
N LEU A 737 2.30 -30.71 1.95
CA LEU A 737 2.03 -30.73 3.41
C LEU A 737 0.80 -29.88 3.76
N THR A 738 -0.24 -30.51 4.32
CA THR A 738 -1.34 -29.78 4.96
C THR A 738 -0.90 -29.38 6.36
N MET A 739 -0.66 -28.08 6.57
CA MET A 739 -0.20 -27.56 7.86
C MET A 739 -1.27 -27.73 8.95
N PRO A 740 -0.87 -27.90 10.24
CA PRO A 740 -1.79 -28.11 11.35
C PRO A 740 -2.87 -27.02 11.46
N ALA A 741 -4.11 -27.39 11.82
CA ALA A 741 -5.23 -26.44 11.90
C ALA A 741 -5.11 -25.34 12.98
N SER A 742 -4.11 -25.41 13.86
CA SER A 742 -3.78 -24.35 14.83
C SER A 742 -2.62 -23.47 14.35
N GLU A 743 -2.76 -22.15 14.50
CA GLU A 743 -1.72 -21.16 14.16
C GLU A 743 -0.47 -21.35 15.04
N GLU A 744 -0.66 -21.81 16.29
CA GLU A 744 0.44 -22.12 17.22
C GLU A 744 1.20 -23.40 16.80
N ALA A 745 0.45 -24.43 16.40
CA ALA A 745 1.01 -25.68 15.87
C ALA A 745 1.74 -25.48 14.54
N THR A 746 1.19 -24.64 13.66
CA THR A 746 1.85 -24.20 12.42
C THR A 746 3.15 -23.48 12.73
N ALA A 747 3.14 -22.49 13.63
CA ALA A 747 4.34 -21.72 13.98
C ALA A 747 5.43 -22.59 14.66
N ALA A 748 5.04 -23.50 15.55
CA ALA A 748 5.97 -24.44 16.17
C ALA A 748 6.64 -25.39 15.15
N LEU A 749 5.86 -25.87 14.18
CA LEU A 749 6.36 -26.68 13.06
C LEU A 749 7.26 -25.87 12.11
N GLU A 750 6.91 -24.62 11.80
CA GLU A 750 7.77 -23.72 11.02
C GLU A 750 9.11 -23.47 11.75
N HIS A 751 9.08 -23.25 13.07
CA HIS A 751 10.29 -23.11 13.88
C HIS A 751 11.18 -24.37 13.87
N LEU A 752 10.59 -25.57 13.91
CA LEU A 752 11.29 -26.84 13.77
C LEU A 752 11.99 -26.96 12.41
N LEU A 753 11.33 -26.56 11.32
CA LEU A 753 11.85 -26.70 9.95
C LEU A 753 12.98 -25.72 9.61
N ILE A 754 13.07 -24.57 10.30
CA ILE A 754 14.17 -23.60 10.14
C ILE A 754 15.55 -24.22 10.42
N LEU A 755 15.62 -25.28 11.23
CA LEU A 755 16.88 -25.94 11.61
C LEU A 755 17.65 -26.57 10.42
N VAL A 756 17.03 -26.72 9.25
CA VAL A 756 17.57 -27.48 8.10
C VAL A 756 17.41 -26.74 6.75
N ASP A 757 17.09 -25.43 6.76
CA ASP A 757 16.71 -24.70 5.53
C ASP A 757 17.91 -24.16 4.71
N ASP A 758 18.35 -24.95 3.72
CA ASP A 758 19.28 -24.53 2.66
C ASP A 758 18.57 -23.73 1.54
N LYS A 759 19.02 -22.49 1.32
CA LYS A 759 18.40 -21.54 0.36
C LYS A 759 18.40 -22.03 -1.10
N PRO A 760 17.32 -21.81 -1.88
CA PRO A 760 17.25 -22.24 -3.27
C PRO A 760 18.01 -21.33 -4.26
N PHE A 761 18.60 -21.95 -5.28
CA PHE A 761 19.37 -21.33 -6.36
C PHE A 761 18.49 -20.78 -7.49
N TYR A 762 18.89 -19.64 -8.06
CA TYR A 762 18.67 -19.33 -9.47
C TYR A 762 19.90 -18.61 -10.03
N ILE A 763 20.40 -19.09 -11.18
CA ILE A 763 21.48 -18.48 -11.93
C ILE A 763 20.88 -18.04 -13.28
N PRO A 764 20.87 -16.75 -13.61
CA PRO A 764 20.39 -16.27 -14.91
C PRO A 764 21.18 -16.90 -16.06
N ALA A 765 20.53 -17.17 -17.18
CA ALA A 765 21.22 -17.54 -18.42
C ALA A 765 22.10 -16.36 -18.87
N ALA A 766 23.41 -16.60 -19.01
CA ALA A 766 24.37 -15.54 -19.26
C ALA A 766 24.15 -14.80 -20.60
N ASN A 767 24.27 -13.47 -20.53
CA ASN A 767 24.02 -12.49 -21.59
C ASN A 767 24.46 -12.89 -23.01
N ARG A 768 23.53 -12.75 -23.97
CA ARG A 768 23.88 -12.46 -25.36
C ARG A 768 24.25 -10.98 -25.49
N GLY A 769 25.55 -10.68 -25.37
CA GLY A 769 26.05 -9.32 -25.56
C GLY A 769 25.94 -8.86 -27.02
N VAL A 770 25.13 -7.83 -27.27
CA VAL A 770 25.28 -6.95 -28.44
C VAL A 770 25.99 -5.68 -27.95
N ALA A 771 27.06 -5.29 -28.62
CA ALA A 771 27.92 -4.21 -28.18
C ALA A 771 27.26 -2.82 -28.30
N THR A 772 27.58 -1.91 -27.39
CA THR A 772 27.53 -0.47 -27.66
C THR A 772 28.66 0.22 -26.88
N GLU A 773 29.45 1.02 -27.58
CA GLU A 773 30.71 1.57 -27.10
C GLU A 773 30.50 2.75 -26.13
N VAL A 774 31.18 2.75 -24.99
CA VAL A 774 31.66 3.98 -24.35
C VAL A 774 33.10 3.76 -23.90
N LYS A 775 33.98 4.67 -24.31
CA LYS A 775 35.43 4.63 -24.07
C LYS A 775 35.74 4.66 -22.58
N ASN A 776 36.71 3.86 -22.15
CA ASN A 776 37.81 4.38 -21.34
C ASN A 776 39.10 3.56 -21.55
N THR A 777 40.20 4.29 -21.65
CA THR A 777 41.59 3.83 -21.62
C THR A 777 41.90 3.11 -20.31
N GLY A 778 42.79 2.13 -20.25
CA GLY A 778 43.53 1.45 -21.30
C GLY A 778 44.64 0.62 -20.68
N ASP A 779 44.93 -0.56 -21.24
CA ASP A 779 46.23 -1.24 -21.24
C ASP A 779 46.07 -2.55 -22.03
N ALA A 780 47.12 -2.95 -22.76
CA ALA A 780 47.12 -4.05 -23.72
C ALA A 780 48.43 -4.87 -23.57
N PRO A 781 48.60 -5.97 -24.33
CA PRO A 781 47.76 -7.16 -24.28
C PRO A 781 48.62 -8.43 -24.03
N ALA A 782 47.99 -9.55 -23.68
CA ALA A 782 48.59 -10.88 -23.78
C ALA A 782 47.62 -11.82 -24.50
N ALA A 783 47.97 -12.23 -25.72
CA ALA A 783 47.14 -13.11 -26.53
C ALA A 783 47.47 -14.58 -26.28
N ALA A 784 46.42 -15.40 -26.11
CA ALA A 784 46.42 -16.85 -26.29
C ALA A 784 45.03 -17.19 -26.85
N ALA A 785 44.90 -17.22 -28.18
CA ALA A 785 45.04 -18.42 -28.99
C ALA A 785 43.77 -19.29 -28.94
N GLU A 786 42.98 -19.23 -30.02
CA GLU A 786 41.97 -20.25 -30.30
C GLU A 786 42.64 -21.62 -30.46
N PRO A 787 42.04 -22.72 -29.98
CA PRO A 787 42.52 -24.05 -30.30
C PRO A 787 42.15 -24.40 -31.75
N ASP A 788 43.03 -24.05 -32.68
CA ASP A 788 43.06 -24.62 -34.02
C ASP A 788 43.30 -26.14 -33.90
N ILE A 789 42.27 -26.94 -34.19
CA ILE A 789 42.39 -28.41 -34.16
C ILE A 789 42.91 -28.88 -35.52
N GLN A 790 44.18 -28.55 -35.77
CA GLN A 790 45.02 -29.14 -36.80
C GLN A 790 46.27 -29.72 -36.13
N ASP A 791 46.12 -30.90 -35.53
CA ASP A 791 47.25 -31.65 -34.98
C ASP A 791 47.09 -33.15 -35.31
N GLN A 792 48.17 -33.79 -35.73
CA GLN A 792 48.12 -35.00 -36.58
C GLN A 792 48.06 -36.35 -35.82
N ASP A 793 47.93 -36.35 -34.49
CA ASP A 793 48.10 -37.53 -33.63
C ASP A 793 46.80 -38.30 -33.25
N CYS A 794 45.77 -38.22 -34.08
CA CYS A 794 44.48 -38.88 -33.82
C CYS A 794 44.43 -40.35 -34.33
N ARG A 795 45.21 -41.25 -33.73
CA ARG A 795 45.00 -42.72 -33.82
C ARG A 795 45.20 -43.42 -32.46
N PRO A 796 44.16 -43.55 -31.62
CA PRO A 796 44.25 -44.28 -30.36
C PRO A 796 44.25 -45.80 -30.60
N VAL A 797 45.42 -46.35 -30.97
CA VAL A 797 45.60 -47.81 -31.09
C VAL A 797 45.77 -48.41 -29.69
N ASN A 798 44.87 -49.32 -29.30
CA ASN A 798 44.82 -50.03 -28.01
C ASN A 798 44.50 -49.16 -26.78
N LEU A 799 43.25 -48.71 -26.65
CA LEU A 799 42.72 -48.16 -25.39
C LEU A 799 42.29 -49.28 -24.43
N VAL A 800 42.61 -49.13 -23.14
CA VAL A 800 42.30 -50.11 -22.08
C VAL A 800 41.59 -49.48 -20.88
N ALA A 801 41.04 -50.31 -20.00
CA ALA A 801 40.42 -49.86 -18.76
C ALA A 801 41.39 -48.99 -17.92
N GLY A 802 40.89 -47.85 -17.45
CA GLY A 802 41.63 -46.81 -16.74
C GLY A 802 42.21 -45.71 -17.63
N ASP A 803 42.09 -45.81 -18.96
CA ASP A 803 42.51 -44.73 -19.86
C ASP A 803 41.52 -43.57 -19.90
N LEU A 804 42.06 -42.35 -20.00
CA LEU A 804 41.29 -41.14 -20.17
C LEU A 804 41.38 -40.66 -21.61
N VAL A 805 40.23 -40.30 -22.18
CA VAL A 805 40.06 -39.89 -23.57
C VAL A 805 39.23 -38.62 -23.66
N VAL A 806 39.44 -37.83 -24.70
CA VAL A 806 38.60 -36.69 -25.05
C VAL A 806 37.45 -37.17 -25.90
N CYS A 807 36.23 -37.12 -25.37
CA CYS A 807 35.00 -37.57 -26.01
C CYS A 807 34.07 -36.42 -26.37
N ALA A 808 33.50 -36.45 -27.58
CA ALA A 808 32.44 -35.54 -28.04
C ALA A 808 31.11 -36.30 -28.20
N LEU A 809 30.48 -36.60 -27.08
CA LEU A 809 29.23 -37.35 -27.01
C LEU A 809 28.00 -36.40 -26.97
N PRO A 810 26.82 -36.83 -27.47
CA PRO A 810 25.62 -36.00 -27.47
C PRO A 810 25.03 -35.80 -26.06
N ASN A 811 24.69 -34.56 -25.71
CA ASN A 811 23.97 -34.25 -24.47
C ASN A 811 22.49 -34.66 -24.59
N LEU A 812 22.02 -35.55 -23.71
CA LEU A 812 20.60 -35.94 -23.57
C LEU A 812 19.69 -34.84 -22.96
N ARG A 813 20.11 -33.56 -23.02
CA ARG A 813 19.31 -32.40 -22.59
C ARG A 813 19.30 -31.33 -23.68
N VAL A 814 18.15 -31.25 -24.35
CA VAL A 814 17.55 -30.10 -25.07
C VAL A 814 18.46 -29.27 -25.98
N ASP A 815 18.18 -29.38 -27.28
CA ASP A 815 18.40 -28.43 -28.39
C ASP A 815 19.77 -27.76 -28.59
N GLY A 816 20.43 -28.18 -29.69
CA GLY A 816 21.18 -27.27 -30.56
C GLY A 816 22.64 -26.96 -30.21
N THR A 817 23.15 -27.38 -29.05
CA THR A 817 24.58 -27.22 -28.75
C THR A 817 25.44 -28.25 -29.50
N LYS A 818 26.48 -27.79 -30.21
CA LYS A 818 27.51 -28.68 -30.78
C LYS A 818 28.14 -29.50 -29.63
N PRO A 819 28.47 -30.79 -29.84
CA PRO A 819 29.05 -31.61 -28.78
C PRO A 819 30.41 -31.04 -28.36
N THR A 820 30.48 -30.54 -27.13
CA THR A 820 31.73 -30.06 -26.53
C THR A 820 32.60 -31.25 -26.16
N ALA A 821 33.84 -31.28 -26.65
CA ALA A 821 34.85 -32.25 -26.26
C ALA A 821 35.10 -32.20 -24.72
N ARG A 822 35.04 -33.37 -24.05
CA ARG A 822 35.17 -33.50 -22.58
C ARG A 822 35.98 -34.74 -22.21
N PRO A 823 36.62 -34.79 -21.02
CA PRO A 823 37.24 -36.02 -20.54
C PRO A 823 36.17 -37.11 -20.35
N GLY A 824 36.45 -38.31 -20.85
CA GLY A 824 35.73 -39.55 -20.62
C GLY A 824 36.70 -40.63 -20.13
N LEU A 825 36.20 -41.53 -19.29
CA LEU A 825 36.98 -42.59 -18.66
C LEU A 825 36.61 -43.95 -19.24
N VAL A 826 37.57 -44.67 -19.81
CA VAL A 826 37.37 -46.05 -20.27
C VAL A 826 37.26 -46.96 -19.05
N VAL A 827 36.07 -47.47 -18.80
CA VAL A 827 35.75 -48.38 -17.70
C VAL A 827 36.06 -49.83 -18.08
N ALA A 828 35.72 -50.22 -19.32
CA ALA A 828 35.97 -51.55 -19.86
C ALA A 828 36.00 -51.52 -21.40
N THR A 829 36.48 -52.61 -22.00
CA THR A 829 36.31 -52.90 -23.43
C THR A 829 35.32 -54.06 -23.57
N ARG A 830 34.33 -53.94 -24.47
CA ARG A 830 33.31 -54.95 -24.75
C ARG A 830 33.27 -55.28 -26.23
N SER A 831 32.91 -56.51 -26.57
CA SER A 831 32.69 -56.94 -27.97
C SER A 831 31.20 -57.18 -28.18
N LEU A 832 30.62 -56.58 -29.22
CA LEU A 832 29.27 -56.91 -29.69
C LEU A 832 29.36 -57.35 -31.16
N GLY A 833 29.07 -58.63 -31.41
CA GLY A 833 29.31 -59.25 -32.71
C GLY A 833 30.80 -59.19 -33.08
N SER A 834 31.10 -58.74 -34.30
CA SER A 834 32.47 -58.57 -34.80
C SER A 834 33.11 -57.21 -34.45
N ARG A 835 32.40 -56.29 -33.77
CA ARG A 835 32.89 -54.95 -33.45
C ARG A 835 33.27 -54.80 -31.97
N ARG A 836 34.36 -54.07 -31.72
CA ARG A 836 34.83 -53.69 -30.38
C ARG A 836 34.30 -52.32 -29.99
N PHE A 837 33.86 -52.20 -28.73
CA PHE A 837 33.30 -51.00 -28.13
C PHE A 837 34.01 -50.68 -26.81
N LEU A 838 34.21 -49.40 -26.55
CA LEU A 838 34.69 -48.88 -25.29
C LEU A 838 33.48 -48.48 -24.41
N ASP A 839 33.46 -48.99 -23.18
CA ASP A 839 32.50 -48.64 -22.12
C ASP A 839 33.03 -47.38 -21.41
N ILE A 840 32.50 -46.21 -21.77
CA ILE A 840 33.05 -44.91 -21.36
C ILE A 840 32.12 -44.21 -20.36
N ALA A 841 32.63 -43.89 -19.18
CA ALA A 841 31.97 -43.06 -18.18
C ALA A 841 32.18 -41.57 -18.44
N TRP A 842 31.11 -40.79 -18.26
CA TRP A 842 31.10 -39.36 -18.57
C TRP A 842 31.82 -38.51 -17.51
N GLY A 843 32.79 -37.70 -17.93
CA GLY A 843 33.49 -36.74 -17.08
C GLY A 843 32.85 -35.34 -17.04
N SER A 844 32.93 -34.71 -15.88
CA SER A 844 32.51 -33.32 -15.64
C SER A 844 33.39 -32.69 -14.55
N PRO A 845 33.57 -31.35 -14.53
CA PRO A 845 34.28 -30.68 -13.45
C PRO A 845 33.72 -31.06 -12.08
N LEU A 846 34.59 -31.18 -11.08
CA LEU A 846 34.20 -31.41 -9.71
C LEU A 846 33.60 -30.10 -9.14
N GLU A 847 32.34 -30.16 -8.74
CA GLU A 847 31.63 -29.06 -8.09
C GLU A 847 31.97 -29.02 -6.59
N SER A 848 31.58 -27.95 -5.87
CA SER A 848 31.91 -27.74 -4.45
C SER A 848 31.33 -28.77 -3.46
N PHE A 849 30.57 -29.75 -3.93
CA PHE A 849 30.00 -30.84 -3.14
C PHE A 849 30.80 -32.14 -3.37
N GLY A 850 30.93 -32.97 -2.32
CA GLY A 850 31.63 -34.25 -2.42
C GLY A 850 31.01 -35.19 -3.47
N PRO A 851 31.81 -36.09 -4.08
CA PRO A 851 31.32 -37.02 -5.09
C PRO A 851 30.28 -37.99 -4.52
N ALA A 852 29.26 -38.34 -5.31
CA ALA A 852 28.32 -39.38 -4.92
C ALA A 852 29.01 -40.77 -4.93
N PRO A 853 28.49 -41.80 -4.22
CA PRO A 853 29.11 -43.13 -4.15
C PRO A 853 29.31 -43.85 -5.50
N HIS A 854 28.63 -43.40 -6.55
CA HIS A 854 28.74 -43.93 -7.92
C HIS A 854 29.57 -43.03 -8.85
N GLU A 855 30.33 -42.07 -8.30
CA GLU A 855 31.17 -41.13 -9.03
C GLU A 855 32.63 -41.24 -8.61
N LEU A 856 33.53 -41.41 -9.58
CA LEU A 856 34.98 -41.35 -9.35
C LEU A 856 35.44 -39.89 -9.47
N ALA A 857 35.78 -39.25 -8.35
CA ALA A 857 36.48 -37.96 -8.36
C ALA A 857 38.01 -38.14 -8.40
N ILE A 858 38.64 -37.46 -9.37
CA ILE A 858 40.08 -37.22 -9.45
C ILE A 858 40.33 -35.74 -9.14
N SER A 859 40.88 -35.46 -7.96
CA SER A 859 41.08 -34.10 -7.44
C SER A 859 42.39 -33.88 -6.69
N ARG A 860 43.14 -34.96 -6.40
CA ARG A 860 44.48 -34.88 -5.80
C ARG A 860 45.47 -34.53 -6.89
N SER A 861 46.39 -33.60 -6.60
CA SER A 861 47.41 -33.12 -7.55
C SER A 861 48.22 -34.25 -8.20
N VAL A 862 48.59 -35.27 -7.44
CA VAL A 862 49.30 -36.46 -7.94
C VAL A 862 48.44 -37.26 -8.93
N GLU A 863 47.20 -37.60 -8.54
CA GLU A 863 46.26 -38.34 -9.39
C GLU A 863 45.89 -37.55 -10.67
N MET A 864 45.79 -36.22 -10.57
CA MET A 864 45.55 -35.33 -11.71
C MET A 864 46.74 -35.25 -12.68
N ALA A 865 47.98 -35.26 -12.15
CA ALA A 865 49.19 -35.25 -12.96
C ALA A 865 49.36 -36.58 -13.75
N GLU A 866 49.12 -37.73 -13.10
CA GLU A 866 49.08 -39.05 -13.76
C GLU A 866 47.99 -39.11 -14.85
N ALA A 867 46.79 -38.62 -14.50
CA ALA A 867 45.63 -38.56 -15.37
C ALA A 867 45.76 -37.53 -16.52
N LYS A 868 46.71 -36.60 -16.44
CA LYS A 868 46.84 -35.41 -17.30
C LYS A 868 45.52 -34.63 -17.40
N LEU A 869 44.95 -34.29 -16.24
CA LEU A 869 43.74 -33.49 -16.10
C LEU A 869 44.08 -32.10 -15.51
N ASP A 870 43.75 -31.05 -16.26
CA ASP A 870 44.04 -29.66 -15.84
C ASP A 870 43.10 -29.16 -14.72
N ILE A 871 41.94 -29.79 -14.55
CA ILE A 871 40.87 -29.39 -13.63
C ILE A 871 40.39 -30.63 -12.85
N PRO A 872 40.13 -30.54 -11.52
CA PRO A 872 39.51 -31.62 -10.76
C PRO A 872 38.22 -32.10 -11.45
N THR A 873 38.13 -33.41 -11.71
CA THR A 873 37.09 -33.99 -12.58
C THR A 873 36.42 -35.17 -11.90
N LYS A 874 35.09 -35.23 -11.93
CA LYS A 874 34.27 -36.39 -11.54
C LYS A 874 33.76 -37.15 -12.75
N PHE A 875 33.88 -38.47 -12.71
CA PHE A 875 33.37 -39.41 -13.72
C PHE A 875 32.18 -40.17 -13.16
N ASN A 876 31.02 -40.03 -13.81
CA ASN A 876 29.78 -40.63 -13.32
C ASN A 876 29.60 -42.06 -13.88
N LEU A 877 29.74 -43.08 -13.04
CA LEU A 877 29.73 -44.49 -13.45
C LEU A 877 28.32 -45.03 -13.75
N ARG A 878 27.26 -44.25 -13.48
CA ARG A 878 25.89 -44.52 -13.96
C ARG A 878 25.65 -43.99 -15.37
N ARG A 879 26.40 -42.97 -15.81
CA ARG A 879 26.34 -42.42 -17.18
C ARG A 879 27.46 -42.98 -18.04
N ARG A 880 27.27 -44.23 -18.46
CA ARG A 880 28.19 -44.97 -19.33
C ARG A 880 27.58 -45.20 -20.71
N PHE A 881 28.43 -45.17 -21.74
CA PHE A 881 28.06 -45.30 -23.15
C PHE A 881 29.00 -46.27 -23.85
N LEU A 882 28.49 -47.07 -24.79
CA LEU A 882 29.32 -47.89 -25.67
C LEU A 882 29.65 -47.13 -26.96
N VAL A 883 30.92 -46.79 -27.15
CA VAL A 883 31.45 -46.10 -28.33
C VAL A 883 32.30 -47.07 -29.14
N PRO A 884 32.09 -47.23 -30.47
CA PRO A 884 32.96 -48.07 -31.28
C PRO A 884 34.42 -47.62 -31.17
N GLU A 885 35.37 -48.56 -31.09
CA GLU A 885 36.81 -48.24 -31.01
C GLU A 885 37.33 -47.46 -32.24
N GLU A 886 36.59 -47.54 -33.35
CA GLU A 886 36.85 -46.87 -34.64
C GLU A 886 36.13 -45.51 -34.80
N ASP A 887 35.30 -45.06 -33.84
CA ASP A 887 34.49 -43.83 -33.97
C ASP A 887 35.29 -42.55 -33.68
N THR A 888 36.14 -42.17 -34.64
CA THR A 888 36.98 -40.95 -34.58
C THR A 888 36.20 -39.64 -34.57
N ALA A 889 34.89 -39.66 -34.86
CA ALA A 889 34.04 -38.47 -34.74
C ALA A 889 33.68 -38.16 -33.28
N ARG A 890 33.74 -39.17 -32.40
CA ARG A 890 33.42 -39.06 -30.97
C ARG A 890 34.61 -39.28 -30.06
N LEU A 891 35.64 -40.00 -30.51
CA LEU A 891 36.91 -40.24 -29.80
C LEU A 891 38.02 -39.40 -30.45
N HIS A 892 38.47 -38.34 -29.78
CA HIS A 892 39.46 -37.41 -30.34
C HIS A 892 40.91 -37.81 -29.99
N ARG A 893 41.29 -37.76 -28.71
CA ARG A 893 42.66 -38.07 -28.26
C ARG A 893 42.68 -38.72 -26.88
N ARG A 894 43.72 -39.50 -26.58
CA ARG A 894 44.01 -39.98 -25.21
C ARG A 894 44.64 -38.83 -24.41
N LEU A 895 44.16 -38.59 -23.20
CA LEU A 895 44.74 -37.61 -22.26
C LEU A 895 45.87 -38.25 -21.47
N GLY A 896 45.55 -39.32 -20.73
CA GLY A 896 46.45 -39.99 -19.79
C GLY A 896 45.85 -41.31 -19.30
N ARG A 897 46.31 -41.77 -18.14
CA ARG A 897 45.80 -42.99 -17.50
C ARG A 897 45.72 -42.76 -15.99
N ILE A 898 44.68 -43.29 -15.35
CA ILE A 898 44.54 -43.21 -13.90
C ILE A 898 45.53 -44.15 -13.19
N GLY A 899 46.01 -43.78 -12.00
CA GLY A 899 46.84 -44.64 -11.16
C GLY A 899 46.09 -45.83 -10.56
N ASN A 900 46.84 -46.84 -10.09
CA ASN A 900 46.31 -48.13 -9.61
C ASN A 900 45.23 -47.99 -8.51
N ASN A 901 45.38 -47.03 -7.58
CA ASN A 901 44.39 -46.77 -6.53
C ASN A 901 43.05 -46.25 -7.07
N ALA A 902 43.06 -45.47 -8.16
CA ALA A 902 41.84 -45.02 -8.81
C ALA A 902 41.15 -46.17 -9.56
N GLN A 903 41.91 -47.16 -10.05
CA GLN A 903 41.36 -48.35 -10.70
C GLN A 903 40.59 -49.26 -9.72
N LEU A 904 41.03 -49.37 -8.45
CA LEU A 904 40.27 -50.03 -7.37
C LEU A 904 38.97 -49.27 -7.06
N ARG A 905 39.04 -47.94 -6.94
CA ARG A 905 37.87 -47.06 -6.69
C ARG A 905 36.83 -47.12 -7.82
N ILE A 906 37.20 -47.49 -9.05
CA ILE A 906 36.23 -47.80 -10.12
C ILE A 906 35.42 -49.05 -9.78
N GLN A 907 36.04 -50.11 -9.27
CA GLN A 907 35.33 -51.35 -8.92
C GLN A 907 34.32 -51.10 -7.78
N GLU A 908 34.75 -50.38 -6.73
CA GLU A 908 33.88 -49.89 -5.66
C GLU A 908 32.72 -49.04 -6.22
N GLY A 909 33.02 -48.00 -6.99
CA GLY A 909 32.00 -47.12 -7.56
C GLY A 909 31.05 -47.81 -8.56
N LEU A 910 31.50 -48.86 -9.25
CA LEU A 910 30.64 -49.70 -10.10
C LEU A 910 29.69 -50.56 -9.26
N SER A 911 30.15 -51.13 -8.15
CA SER A 911 29.27 -51.84 -7.19
C SER A 911 28.17 -50.93 -6.64
N CYS A 912 28.49 -49.67 -6.35
CA CYS A 912 27.53 -48.65 -5.91
C CYS A 912 26.66 -48.09 -7.05
N ALA A 913 27.13 -48.16 -8.30
CA ALA A 913 26.35 -47.75 -9.46
C ALA A 913 25.16 -48.68 -9.70
N GLY A 914 25.34 -50.00 -9.47
CA GLY A 914 24.35 -51.05 -9.72
C GLY A 914 24.43 -51.63 -11.13
N ASP A 915 23.56 -52.59 -11.44
CA ASP A 915 23.48 -53.27 -12.74
C ASP A 915 22.93 -52.33 -13.84
N ILE A 916 23.82 -51.47 -14.33
CA ILE A 916 23.56 -50.56 -15.45
C ILE A 916 24.36 -51.05 -16.65
N SER A 917 23.65 -51.56 -17.66
CA SER A 917 24.24 -51.89 -18.96
C SER A 917 24.30 -50.63 -19.83
N PRO A 918 25.49 -50.19 -20.28
CA PRO A 918 25.61 -49.04 -21.16
C PRO A 918 25.07 -49.35 -22.57
N GLU A 919 24.36 -48.40 -23.17
CA GLU A 919 23.82 -48.54 -24.52
C GLU A 919 24.84 -48.04 -25.59
N PRO A 920 24.81 -48.60 -26.82
CA PRO A 920 25.60 -48.09 -27.95
C PRO A 920 25.12 -46.72 -28.41
N VAL A 921 26.06 -45.81 -28.69
CA VAL A 921 25.74 -44.44 -29.14
C VAL A 921 25.31 -44.47 -30.60
N TYR A 922 23.99 -44.44 -30.84
CA TYR A 922 23.35 -44.50 -32.17
C TYR A 922 24.12 -43.74 -33.26
N GLU A 923 24.49 -44.43 -34.35
CA GLU A 923 25.04 -43.82 -35.56
C GLU A 923 23.97 -42.92 -36.22
N ASN A 924 24.31 -41.66 -36.55
CA ASN A 924 23.38 -40.73 -37.21
C ASN A 924 23.19 -41.06 -38.71
N LEU A 925 22.56 -42.19 -39.01
CA LEU A 925 22.29 -42.65 -40.38
C LEU A 925 20.97 -42.10 -40.95
N ARG A 926 21.03 -40.82 -41.39
CA ARG A 926 20.17 -40.18 -42.40
C ARG A 926 18.65 -40.02 -42.08
N PRO A 927 17.94 -39.06 -42.75
CA PRO A 927 16.61 -38.63 -42.32
C PRO A 927 15.49 -39.57 -42.77
N ALA A 928 14.42 -39.64 -41.97
CA ALA A 928 13.22 -40.39 -42.29
C ALA A 928 12.52 -39.87 -43.55
N GLN A 929 12.31 -40.76 -44.53
CA GLN A 929 11.45 -40.49 -45.68
C GLN A 929 9.97 -40.36 -45.28
N PRO A 930 9.17 -39.54 -45.98
CA PRO A 930 7.73 -39.47 -45.75
C PRO A 930 7.03 -40.76 -46.20
N LEU A 931 6.20 -41.33 -45.32
CA LEU A 931 5.34 -42.47 -45.62
C LEU A 931 4.35 -42.12 -46.75
N THR A 932 4.67 -42.57 -47.95
CA THR A 932 3.80 -42.45 -49.13
C THR A 932 2.90 -43.68 -49.19
N VAL A 933 1.64 -43.56 -48.76
CA VAL A 933 0.68 -44.68 -48.82
C VAL A 933 0.08 -44.74 -50.23
N GLU A 934 0.45 -45.78 -50.98
CA GLU A 934 -0.05 -46.03 -52.33
C GLU A 934 -1.56 -46.28 -52.37
N ARG A 935 -2.24 -45.74 -53.39
CA ARG A 935 -3.62 -46.09 -53.72
C ARG A 935 -3.66 -47.38 -54.54
N ARG A 936 -4.04 -48.52 -53.96
CA ARG A 936 -4.49 -49.69 -54.73
C ARG A 936 -5.99 -49.58 -55.04
N ARG A 937 -6.34 -49.46 -56.33
CA ARG A 937 -7.68 -49.75 -56.87
C ARG A 937 -7.78 -51.23 -57.21
N ILE A 938 -8.79 -51.93 -56.70
CA ILE A 938 -9.32 -53.15 -57.33
C ILE A 938 -10.85 -53.05 -57.41
N LYS A 939 -11.40 -53.60 -58.49
CA LYS A 939 -12.82 -53.72 -58.87
C LYS A 939 -13.60 -54.48 -57.76
N GLY A 940 -14.90 -54.31 -57.52
CA GLY A 940 -15.95 -53.72 -58.35
C GLY A 940 -17.03 -54.76 -58.65
N VAL A 941 -18.05 -54.88 -57.78
CA VAL A 941 -19.26 -55.70 -58.01
C VAL A 941 -20.52 -54.90 -57.64
N ARG A 942 -21.47 -54.89 -58.57
CA ARG A 942 -22.86 -54.39 -58.57
C ARG A 942 -23.63 -55.30 -59.56
N PRO A 943 -24.98 -55.28 -59.65
CA PRO A 943 -26.00 -54.57 -58.88
C PRO A 943 -26.93 -55.57 -58.15
N VAL A 944 -28.19 -55.31 -57.74
CA VAL A 944 -29.46 -55.09 -58.49
C VAL A 944 -30.42 -54.33 -57.55
N LYS A 945 -30.94 -53.14 -57.91
CA LYS A 945 -32.36 -52.80 -58.27
C LYS A 945 -33.43 -53.49 -57.38
N SER A 946 -34.52 -52.86 -56.95
CA SER A 946 -35.34 -51.77 -57.50
C SER A 946 -35.99 -50.95 -56.36
N ARG A 947 -36.77 -49.88 -56.56
CA ARG A 947 -37.29 -49.24 -57.78
C ARG A 947 -37.38 -47.73 -57.57
#